data_AF-A0A959DI83-F1
#
_entry.id   AF-A0A959DI83-F1
#
_cell.length_a   1.000
_cell.length_b   1.000
_cell.length_c   1.000
_cell.angle_alpha   90.00
_cell.angle_beta   90.00
_cell.angle_gamma   90.00
#
_symmetry.space_group_name_H-M   'P 1'
#
loop_
_entity.id
_entity.type
_entity.pdbx_description
1 polymer ?
#
loop_
_entity_poly.entity_id
_entity_poly.type
_entity_poly.pdbx_seq_one_letter_code
_entity_poly.pdbx_strand_id
1 'polypeptide(L)'
;MAQLLQFCRNCLQVALLAGGFLLLWSTEANGTTYYVDSQAGSDNYDGQAAAFLGGNSGPWATISKVNSIFFAPGDSILFKRGAIWTDGPLDPRIGGSPGSAITIQETVLGQPLNFDVVDLNDNNCIYFGPYGEDPAKPLINCLGGRGIILRHDYIIVEGFHLDNGGNNMLWFGKETGNYWNVAIDIDVTHCTSNAVSSDFGGGNLWLKGLYVYDYGVNGILMNGSLNNKLKGVLIEDCWVENPATLDLEDGITCHNDAAGNQMEGDVVIRNNTIIRSGEDGIDITSGTNILLEGNYIRESWAGGIYVVKSWVNTVEIRGNFLYSNSFSQGVGDLTIKVPHVWAYNNVIAGTGHHCLQLGNTDDTRIWHNVIAPDNRTGNLIWLQDSIGQLEFHNNIFDFSGADQDISGSITPNIIFDSNCYYSMSSTDNIYSSYSFQEYRDANPLFEPHGFFGNPQFLGPGRSAPEHFQLAGSSPCINSGMAVPAAVDFWGTPRPQGAGYDMGIFELGTVDCDPDPNVTAYPGSPCDDGDPTTANDVYNENCQCAGTPTACFGIGDADGDGVCADTDCDDNDPNIAYQPGDACDDGVPTTSGETIQVDCSCGGGVPGPGIACSTVNNSSDDAEEKFSGTVDLGSGDLELTYDPNRGRQVIGMRFTGLNIP
;
A
#
# COMPACT_ATOMS: atom_id res chain seq x y z
N MET A 1 25.10 -24.83 27.55
CA MET A 1 25.22 -24.87 29.03
C MET A 1 25.21 -23.43 29.53
N ALA A 2 24.04 -22.95 30.00
CA ALA A 2 23.78 -21.73 30.82
C ALA A 2 24.50 -20.40 30.45
N GLN A 3 23.89 -19.23 30.31
CA GLN A 3 22.62 -18.68 30.81
C GLN A 3 22.39 -17.30 30.15
N LEU A 4 21.18 -17.06 29.66
CA LEU A 4 20.61 -15.74 29.33
C LEU A 4 19.74 -15.27 30.53
N LEU A 5 19.40 -13.97 30.56
CA LEU A 5 18.52 -13.22 31.49
C LEU A 5 19.19 -12.54 32.69
N GLN A 6 19.22 -11.19 32.68
CA GLN A 6 18.50 -10.31 33.62
C GLN A 6 19.07 -8.86 33.53
N PHE A 7 18.47 -7.97 32.73
CA PHE A 7 18.71 -6.53 32.85
C PHE A 7 17.38 -5.78 32.92
N CYS A 8 16.92 -5.58 34.15
CA CYS A 8 16.00 -4.50 34.49
C CYS A 8 16.20 -4.18 35.98
N ARG A 9 16.71 -2.98 36.28
CA ARG A 9 16.46 -2.22 37.53
C ARG A 9 17.24 -0.90 37.59
N ASN A 10 16.46 0.19 37.57
CA ASN A 10 16.54 1.34 38.47
C ASN A 10 17.72 2.32 38.37
N CYS A 11 17.48 3.47 37.73
CA CYS A 11 18.11 4.74 38.07
C CYS A 11 17.05 5.73 38.62
N LEU A 12 16.98 5.87 39.95
CA LEU A 12 16.46 7.09 40.58
C LEU A 12 17.10 7.31 41.97
N GLN A 13 17.94 8.34 42.07
CA GLN A 13 18.40 9.06 43.27
C GLN A 13 18.92 10.41 42.71
N VAL A 14 18.59 11.63 43.15
CA VAL A 14 18.36 12.23 44.48
C VAL A 14 17.66 13.59 44.27
N ALA A 15 16.69 13.97 45.11
CA ALA A 15 16.60 15.30 45.76
C ALA A 15 15.37 15.38 46.69
N LEU A 16 15.62 15.32 48.01
CA LEU A 16 14.66 15.71 49.06
C LEU A 16 14.67 17.23 49.21
N LEU A 17 13.48 17.85 49.35
CA LEU A 17 13.21 18.88 50.37
C LEU A 17 11.69 19.14 50.51
N ALA A 18 11.16 18.72 51.66
CA ALA A 18 10.02 19.27 52.43
C ALA A 18 8.77 19.79 51.69
N GLY A 19 7.78 18.91 51.57
CA GLY A 19 6.37 19.27 51.35
C GLY A 19 5.57 17.99 51.15
N GLY A 20 4.65 17.67 52.06
CA GLY A 20 3.91 16.41 52.05
C GLY A 20 3.06 16.25 50.78
N PHE A 21 3.63 15.57 49.78
CA PHE A 21 2.90 14.97 48.69
C PHE A 21 2.54 13.55 49.09
N LEU A 22 1.24 13.26 49.19
CA LEU A 22 0.73 11.91 49.06
C LEU A 22 1.21 11.39 47.70
N LEU A 23 2.28 10.59 47.70
CA LEU A 23 2.65 9.74 46.58
C LEU A 23 1.50 8.74 46.40
N LEU A 24 0.52 9.12 45.58
CA LEU A 24 -0.36 8.17 44.92
C LEU A 24 0.56 7.36 44.01
N TRP A 25 0.88 6.16 44.45
CA TRP A 25 1.46 5.15 43.59
C TRP A 25 0.42 4.89 42.51
N SER A 26 0.64 5.37 41.28
CA SER A 26 -0.07 4.82 40.13
C SER A 26 0.44 3.39 39.97
N THR A 27 -0.33 2.42 40.45
CA THR A 27 -0.17 1.04 40.01
C THR A 27 -0.39 1.06 38.50
N GLU A 28 0.62 0.69 37.71
CA GLU A 28 0.42 0.32 36.31
C GLU A 28 -0.70 -0.71 36.29
N ALA A 29 -1.86 -0.31 35.76
CA ALA A 29 -2.97 -1.23 35.56
C ALA A 29 -2.56 -2.14 34.41
N ASN A 30 -2.24 -3.39 34.72
CA ASN A 30 -2.01 -4.40 33.69
C ASN A 30 -3.38 -4.79 33.15
N GLY A 31 -3.69 -4.38 31.92
CA GLY A 31 -4.97 -4.64 31.28
C GLY A 31 -5.25 -6.13 31.14
N THR A 32 -6.53 -6.51 31.11
CA THR A 32 -6.93 -7.91 30.94
C THR A 32 -7.04 -8.24 29.45
N THR A 33 -6.50 -9.39 29.05
CA THR A 33 -6.67 -9.93 27.70
C THR A 33 -7.86 -10.88 27.64
N TYR A 34 -8.75 -10.64 26.68
CA TYR A 34 -9.90 -11.47 26.36
C TYR A 34 -9.78 -12.04 24.95
N TYR A 35 -10.36 -13.22 24.72
CA TYR A 35 -10.30 -13.96 23.47
C TYR A 35 -11.69 -14.29 22.94
N VAL A 36 -11.87 -14.18 21.63
CA VAL A 36 -13.12 -14.42 20.91
C VAL A 36 -12.86 -15.36 19.74
N ASP A 37 -13.65 -16.44 19.64
CA ASP A 37 -13.55 -17.46 18.59
C ASP A 37 -14.95 -17.95 18.21
N SER A 38 -15.43 -17.62 17.00
CA SER A 38 -16.78 -18.01 16.56
C SER A 38 -16.94 -19.50 16.27
N GLN A 39 -15.84 -20.26 16.17
CA GLN A 39 -15.85 -21.69 15.87
C GLN A 39 -15.75 -22.54 17.14
N ALA A 40 -14.81 -22.21 18.02
CA ALA A 40 -14.51 -23.00 19.23
C ALA A 40 -14.99 -22.36 20.55
N GLY A 41 -15.45 -21.10 20.51
CA GLY A 41 -15.83 -20.36 21.70
C GLY A 41 -17.20 -20.70 22.30
N SER A 42 -17.44 -20.19 23.50
CA SER A 42 -18.75 -20.20 24.16
C SER A 42 -18.94 -18.95 25.02
N ASP A 43 -20.09 -18.30 24.93
CA ASP A 43 -20.41 -17.11 25.74
C ASP A 43 -20.64 -17.40 27.24
N ASN A 44 -20.62 -18.68 27.61
CA ASN A 44 -20.57 -19.14 29.00
C ASN A 44 -19.14 -19.15 29.58
N TYR A 45 -18.11 -18.99 28.75
CA TYR A 45 -16.73 -18.92 29.20
C TYR A 45 -16.36 -17.53 29.74
N ASP A 46 -15.27 -17.48 30.50
CA ASP A 46 -14.71 -16.26 31.08
C ASP A 46 -14.03 -15.34 30.05
N GLY A 47 -13.70 -15.86 28.87
CA GLY A 47 -13.03 -15.13 27.79
C GLY A 47 -11.53 -14.98 28.01
N GLN A 48 -10.94 -15.50 29.09
CA GLN A 48 -9.54 -15.21 29.46
C GLN A 48 -8.54 -16.25 28.94
N ALA A 49 -8.98 -17.19 28.12
CA ALA A 49 -8.12 -18.19 27.51
C ALA A 49 -8.42 -18.31 26.01
N ALA A 50 -7.37 -18.37 25.19
CA ALA A 50 -7.43 -18.51 23.73
C ALA A 50 -7.99 -19.86 23.24
N ALA A 51 -8.11 -20.85 24.14
CA ALA A 51 -8.68 -22.16 23.88
C ALA A 51 -9.39 -22.66 25.13
N PHE A 52 -10.25 -23.68 24.99
CA PHE A 52 -10.91 -24.29 26.15
C PHE A 52 -9.90 -25.03 27.03
N LEU A 53 -9.78 -24.60 28.29
CA LEU A 53 -8.86 -25.19 29.28
C LEU A 53 -9.57 -26.01 30.37
N GLY A 54 -10.91 -26.13 30.29
CA GLY A 54 -11.74 -26.82 31.28
C GLY A 54 -12.64 -25.88 32.09
N GLY A 55 -13.75 -26.41 32.60
CA GLY A 55 -14.72 -25.62 33.37
C GLY A 55 -15.37 -24.53 32.53
N ASN A 56 -15.21 -23.27 32.93
CA ASN A 56 -15.66 -22.09 32.19
C ASN A 56 -14.49 -21.29 31.58
N SER A 57 -13.29 -21.87 31.47
CA SER A 57 -12.13 -21.17 30.91
C SER A 57 -12.00 -21.43 29.42
N GLY A 58 -12.11 -20.38 28.61
CA GLY A 58 -12.07 -20.44 27.15
C GLY A 58 -12.52 -19.14 26.48
N PRO A 59 -12.51 -19.06 25.14
CA PRO A 59 -12.84 -17.84 24.41
C PRO A 59 -14.36 -17.63 24.30
N TRP A 60 -14.81 -16.37 24.25
CA TRP A 60 -16.21 -16.07 23.91
C TRP A 60 -16.52 -16.45 22.47
N ALA A 61 -17.80 -16.67 22.14
CA ALA A 61 -18.21 -17.05 20.79
C ALA A 61 -18.63 -15.85 19.93
N THR A 62 -19.30 -14.87 20.53
CA THR A 62 -20.07 -13.88 19.77
C THR A 62 -19.58 -12.44 19.97
N ILE A 63 -19.76 -11.59 18.95
CA ILE A 63 -19.60 -10.13 19.09
C ILE A 63 -20.64 -9.60 20.09
N SER A 64 -21.84 -10.17 20.09
CA SER A 64 -22.91 -9.83 21.04
C SER A 64 -22.45 -9.95 22.49
N LYS A 65 -21.62 -10.95 22.82
CA LYS A 65 -21.00 -11.09 24.13
C LYS A 65 -19.98 -10.00 24.40
N VAL A 66 -19.10 -9.68 23.45
CA VAL A 66 -18.11 -8.59 23.56
C VAL A 66 -18.82 -7.25 23.84
N ASN A 67 -19.83 -6.92 23.05
CA ASN A 67 -20.66 -5.71 23.20
C ASN A 67 -21.46 -5.71 24.52
N SER A 68 -21.53 -6.83 25.25
CA SER A 68 -22.20 -6.90 26.55
C SER A 68 -21.30 -6.50 27.73
N ILE A 69 -19.99 -6.40 27.53
CA ILE A 69 -19.01 -6.17 28.59
C ILE A 69 -18.62 -4.68 28.66
N PHE A 70 -18.32 -4.22 29.88
CA PHE A 70 -17.69 -2.93 30.12
C PHE A 70 -16.21 -3.19 30.41
N PHE A 71 -15.36 -2.93 29.43
CA PHE A 71 -13.90 -3.09 29.55
C PHE A 71 -13.28 -1.93 30.32
N ALA A 72 -12.08 -2.14 30.85
CA ALA A 72 -11.25 -1.11 31.46
C ALA A 72 -10.19 -0.62 30.46
N PRO A 73 -9.71 0.64 30.60
CA PRO A 73 -8.51 1.10 29.91
C PRO A 73 -7.34 0.10 30.07
N GLY A 74 -6.64 -0.17 28.96
CA GLY A 74 -5.57 -1.15 28.87
C GLY A 74 -6.03 -2.57 28.50
N ASP A 75 -7.33 -2.88 28.58
CA ASP A 75 -7.83 -4.20 28.18
C ASP A 75 -7.61 -4.46 26.68
N SER A 76 -7.34 -5.72 26.35
CA SER A 76 -7.17 -6.21 24.98
C SER A 76 -8.23 -7.26 24.67
N ILE A 77 -8.92 -7.11 23.54
CA ILE A 77 -9.95 -8.04 23.08
C ILE A 77 -9.50 -8.61 21.75
N LEU A 78 -9.12 -9.88 21.75
CA LEU A 78 -8.48 -10.53 20.62
C LEU A 78 -9.46 -11.46 19.90
N PHE A 79 -9.60 -11.27 18.59
CA PHE A 79 -10.45 -12.06 17.71
C PHE A 79 -9.61 -13.09 16.93
N LYS A 80 -10.10 -14.33 16.87
CA LYS A 80 -9.37 -15.42 16.22
C LYS A 80 -9.21 -15.14 14.71
N ARG A 81 -7.97 -15.18 14.21
CA ARG A 81 -7.69 -15.15 12.77
C ARG A 81 -8.36 -16.33 12.05
N GLY A 82 -8.87 -16.10 10.84
CA GLY A 82 -9.63 -17.07 10.03
C GLY A 82 -11.08 -17.29 10.48
N ALA A 83 -11.51 -16.72 11.61
CA ALA A 83 -12.89 -16.83 12.07
C ALA A 83 -13.80 -15.76 11.46
N ILE A 84 -15.09 -16.09 11.33
CA ILE A 84 -16.12 -15.25 10.71
C ILE A 84 -17.22 -14.96 11.73
N TRP A 85 -17.63 -13.70 11.84
CA TRP A 85 -18.76 -13.26 12.65
C TRP A 85 -19.85 -12.64 11.77
N THR A 86 -21.10 -13.00 12.07
CA THR A 86 -22.31 -12.51 11.38
C THR A 86 -23.32 -11.89 12.35
N ASP A 87 -22.96 -11.77 13.63
CA ASP A 87 -23.80 -11.23 14.70
C ASP A 87 -23.43 -9.79 15.08
N GLY A 88 -22.56 -9.15 14.28
CA GLY A 88 -22.11 -7.77 14.44
C GLY A 88 -23.15 -6.71 14.03
N PRO A 89 -22.90 -5.42 14.32
CA PRO A 89 -21.58 -4.78 14.43
C PRO A 89 -20.85 -4.94 15.76
N LEU A 90 -19.52 -4.79 15.75
CA LEU A 90 -18.70 -4.55 16.94
C LEU A 90 -18.92 -3.10 17.40
N ASP A 91 -19.38 -2.92 18.65
CA ASP A 91 -19.83 -1.65 19.19
C ASP A 91 -19.46 -1.58 20.69
N PRO A 92 -18.20 -1.24 21.00
CA PRO A 92 -17.71 -1.17 22.37
C PRO A 92 -18.53 -0.18 23.20
N ARG A 93 -18.94 -0.56 24.42
CA ARG A 93 -19.82 0.26 25.28
C ARG A 93 -19.12 1.32 26.12
N ILE A 94 -17.79 1.30 26.13
CA ILE A 94 -16.93 2.25 26.82
C ILE A 94 -15.62 2.37 26.05
N GLY A 95 -14.97 3.52 26.19
CA GLY A 95 -13.65 3.79 25.64
C GLY A 95 -12.58 3.76 26.72
N GLY A 96 -11.33 3.99 26.31
CA GLY A 96 -10.21 4.12 27.22
C GLY A 96 -10.26 5.41 28.06
N SER A 97 -9.14 5.74 28.68
CA SER A 97 -8.94 6.98 29.44
C SER A 97 -7.92 7.89 28.76
N PRO A 98 -7.88 9.20 29.08
CA PRO A 98 -6.81 10.06 28.62
C PRO A 98 -5.43 9.54 29.05
N GLY A 99 -4.59 9.18 28.07
CA GLY A 99 -3.20 8.79 28.25
C GLY A 99 -2.20 9.87 27.85
N SER A 100 -0.97 9.47 27.50
CA SER A 100 0.03 10.40 26.97
C SER A 100 -0.43 10.86 25.59
N ALA A 101 -0.79 12.13 25.44
CA ALA A 101 -1.36 12.66 24.21
C ALA A 101 -0.38 12.61 23.02
N ILE A 102 -0.79 12.02 21.88
CA ILE A 102 -0.29 12.34 20.52
C ILE A 102 -0.45 13.85 20.30
N THR A 103 0.65 14.59 20.39
CA THR A 103 0.61 16.02 20.16
C THR A 103 0.92 16.26 18.69
N ILE A 104 -0.03 16.83 17.95
CA ILE A 104 0.27 17.43 16.64
C ILE A 104 1.06 18.69 16.94
N GLN A 105 2.35 18.70 16.62
CA GLN A 105 3.16 19.90 16.71
C GLN A 105 3.06 20.65 15.38
N GLU A 106 2.59 21.90 15.43
CA GLU A 106 2.66 22.84 14.31
C GLU A 106 4.13 23.00 13.90
N THR A 107 4.49 22.57 12.70
CA THR A 107 5.85 22.76 12.18
C THR A 107 5.97 24.00 11.31
N VAL A 108 7.18 24.58 11.36
CA VAL A 108 7.64 25.62 10.45
C VAL A 108 7.70 25.04 9.03
N LEU A 109 7.36 25.85 8.02
CA LEU A 109 7.41 25.54 6.59
C LEU A 109 8.61 24.63 6.21
N GLY A 110 8.33 23.50 5.53
CA GLY A 110 9.36 22.61 5.01
C GLY A 110 9.93 21.59 6.01
N GLN A 111 9.22 21.26 7.08
CA GLN A 111 9.50 20.10 7.95
C GLN A 111 8.30 19.13 7.94
N PRO A 112 8.51 17.81 8.11
CA PRO A 112 7.41 16.85 8.27
C PRO A 112 6.55 17.24 9.48
N LEU A 113 5.22 17.19 9.33
CA LEU A 113 4.32 17.11 10.48
C LEU A 113 4.66 15.80 11.20
N ASN A 114 5.31 15.91 12.36
CA ASN A 114 5.70 14.75 13.13
C ASN A 114 4.48 14.30 13.94
N PHE A 115 3.81 13.27 13.43
CA PHE A 115 2.95 12.44 14.27
C PHE A 115 3.89 11.57 15.09
N ASP A 116 4.20 12.02 16.30
CA ASP A 116 4.91 11.15 17.23
C ASP A 116 4.08 9.87 17.41
N VAL A 117 4.73 8.76 17.07
CA VAL A 117 4.32 7.36 17.18
C VAL A 117 3.21 7.16 18.22
N VAL A 118 2.08 6.56 17.82
CA VAL A 118 1.14 5.97 18.79
C VAL A 118 1.95 4.95 19.56
N ASP A 119 2.17 5.23 20.84
CA ASP A 119 2.62 4.19 21.74
C ASP A 119 1.45 3.20 21.84
N LEU A 120 1.47 2.15 21.03
CA LEU A 120 0.51 1.05 21.10
C LEU A 120 0.57 0.34 22.47
N ASN A 121 1.59 0.64 23.29
CA ASN A 121 1.69 0.20 24.68
C ASN A 121 1.10 1.21 25.68
N ASP A 122 0.40 2.24 25.22
CA ASP A 122 -0.33 3.13 26.11
C ASP A 122 -1.45 2.35 26.80
N ASN A 123 -1.22 1.99 28.07
CA ASN A 123 -2.16 1.27 28.96
C ASN A 123 -3.49 2.02 29.20
N ASN A 124 -3.73 3.11 28.47
CA ASN A 124 -4.91 3.94 28.54
C ASN A 124 -5.93 3.66 27.42
N CYS A 125 -5.53 3.03 26.31
CA CYS A 125 -6.44 2.65 25.23
C CYS A 125 -7.09 1.28 25.48
N ILE A 126 -8.28 1.06 24.92
CA ILE A 126 -8.84 -0.29 24.78
C ILE A 126 -8.44 -0.80 23.40
N TYR A 127 -7.85 -1.98 23.34
CA TYR A 127 -7.34 -2.58 22.11
C TYR A 127 -8.26 -3.70 21.61
N PHE A 128 -8.62 -3.65 20.33
CA PHE A 128 -9.27 -4.75 19.62
C PHE A 128 -8.38 -5.19 18.46
N GLY A 129 -8.03 -6.47 18.40
CA GLY A 129 -7.13 -6.96 17.36
C GLY A 129 -7.19 -8.47 17.15
N PRO A 130 -6.34 -9.02 16.28
CA PRO A 130 -6.32 -10.44 15.97
C PRO A 130 -5.49 -11.28 16.95
N TYR A 131 -5.73 -12.60 17.00
CA TYR A 131 -4.78 -13.59 17.53
C TYR A 131 -4.77 -14.90 16.74
N GLY A 132 -3.66 -15.63 16.83
CA GLY A 132 -3.43 -16.90 16.16
C GLY A 132 -2.68 -16.75 14.83
N GLU A 133 -2.35 -17.90 14.22
CA GLU A 133 -1.42 -17.98 13.09
C GLU A 133 -2.08 -18.03 11.71
N ASP A 134 -3.42 -18.06 11.63
CA ASP A 134 -4.10 -18.10 10.34
C ASP A 134 -3.84 -16.79 9.56
N PRO A 135 -3.43 -16.82 8.28
CA PRO A 135 -3.14 -15.61 7.52
C PRO A 135 -4.37 -14.73 7.26
N ALA A 136 -5.60 -15.27 7.29
CA ALA A 136 -6.82 -14.49 7.10
C ALA A 136 -7.19 -13.68 8.35
N LYS A 137 -7.47 -12.38 8.18
CA LYS A 137 -7.93 -11.50 9.26
C LYS A 137 -9.28 -11.97 9.84
N PRO A 138 -9.61 -11.67 11.10
CA PRO A 138 -10.96 -11.84 11.64
C PRO A 138 -11.98 -11.12 10.76
N LEU A 139 -12.94 -11.86 10.21
CA LEU A 139 -13.94 -11.33 9.29
C LEU A 139 -15.25 -11.00 10.01
N ILE A 140 -15.70 -9.74 9.92
CA ILE A 140 -17.06 -9.32 10.27
C ILE A 140 -17.85 -9.18 8.97
N ASN A 141 -18.73 -10.14 8.69
CA ASN A 141 -19.69 -10.04 7.60
C ASN A 141 -20.86 -9.17 8.06
N CYS A 142 -20.95 -7.98 7.48
CA CYS A 142 -21.83 -6.92 7.95
C CYS A 142 -23.30 -7.14 7.56
N LEU A 143 -23.59 -8.06 6.62
CA LEU A 143 -24.94 -8.39 6.16
C LEU A 143 -25.78 -7.15 5.77
N GLY A 144 -25.16 -6.18 5.10
CA GLY A 144 -25.78 -4.89 4.73
C GLY A 144 -25.81 -3.84 5.85
N GLY A 145 -25.28 -4.16 7.04
CA GLY A 145 -25.11 -3.24 8.16
C GLY A 145 -23.75 -2.55 8.19
N ARG A 146 -23.32 -2.18 9.41
CA ARG A 146 -21.98 -1.67 9.72
C ARG A 146 -21.11 -2.82 10.25
N GLY A 147 -19.80 -2.66 10.19
CA GLY A 147 -18.85 -3.63 10.75
C GLY A 147 -18.41 -3.24 12.16
N ILE A 148 -17.76 -2.07 12.29
CA ILE A 148 -17.24 -1.54 13.55
C ILE A 148 -17.82 -0.13 13.79
N ILE A 149 -18.30 0.10 15.00
CA ILE A 149 -18.87 1.36 15.45
C ILE A 149 -18.09 1.87 16.67
N LEU A 150 -17.44 3.01 16.52
CA LEU A 150 -16.65 3.66 17.57
C LEU A 150 -17.38 4.90 18.10
N ARG A 151 -18.14 4.71 19.19
CA ARG A 151 -18.88 5.77 19.91
C ARG A 151 -18.15 6.34 21.12
N HIS A 152 -16.97 5.84 21.40
CA HIS A 152 -16.16 6.22 22.55
C HIS A 152 -14.76 6.59 22.10
N ASP A 153 -13.97 7.09 23.04
CA ASP A 153 -12.66 7.68 22.79
C ASP A 153 -11.56 6.71 23.24
N TYR A 154 -10.32 6.87 22.76
CA TYR A 154 -9.17 6.04 23.17
C TYR A 154 -9.36 4.55 22.87
N ILE A 155 -9.78 4.23 21.64
CA ILE A 155 -9.92 2.87 21.13
C ILE A 155 -8.97 2.67 19.96
N ILE A 156 -8.25 1.55 19.99
CA ILE A 156 -7.46 1.07 18.87
C ILE A 156 -8.15 -0.17 18.30
N VAL A 157 -8.40 -0.16 16.99
CA VAL A 157 -8.84 -1.34 16.25
C VAL A 157 -7.79 -1.69 15.21
N GLU A 158 -7.39 -2.96 15.17
CA GLU A 158 -6.32 -3.43 14.29
C GLU A 158 -6.67 -4.74 13.60
N GLY A 159 -6.28 -4.89 12.33
CA GLY A 159 -6.19 -6.19 11.68
C GLY A 159 -7.51 -6.92 11.46
N PHE A 160 -8.62 -6.21 11.21
CA PHE A 160 -9.92 -6.80 10.89
C PHE A 160 -10.21 -6.76 9.38
N HIS A 161 -11.07 -7.68 8.92
CA HIS A 161 -11.72 -7.59 7.62
C HIS A 161 -13.22 -7.33 7.82
N LEU A 162 -13.72 -6.22 7.29
CA LEU A 162 -15.13 -5.87 7.25
C LEU A 162 -15.62 -6.08 5.82
N ASP A 163 -16.66 -6.90 5.64
CA ASP A 163 -17.17 -7.22 4.30
C ASP A 163 -18.70 -7.10 4.20
N ASN A 164 -19.20 -6.92 2.97
CA ASN A 164 -20.63 -6.98 2.63
C ASN A 164 -21.48 -5.99 3.46
N GLY A 165 -21.05 -4.72 3.45
CA GLY A 165 -21.68 -3.62 4.17
C GLY A 165 -22.65 -2.81 3.31
N GLY A 166 -23.70 -2.28 3.95
CA GLY A 166 -24.71 -1.43 3.30
C GLY A 166 -24.81 -0.03 3.93
N ASN A 167 -23.83 0.31 4.76
CA ASN A 167 -23.75 1.54 5.54
C ASN A 167 -22.29 1.84 5.87
N ASN A 168 -21.99 2.94 6.58
CA ASN A 168 -20.61 3.31 6.92
C ASN A 168 -19.94 2.20 7.76
N MET A 169 -19.05 1.39 7.15
CA MET A 169 -18.63 0.10 7.69
C MET A 169 -17.72 0.22 8.90
N LEU A 170 -16.68 1.04 8.79
CA LEU A 170 -15.90 1.52 9.93
C LEU A 170 -16.32 2.95 10.23
N TRP A 171 -16.98 3.14 11.37
CA TRP A 171 -17.60 4.42 11.68
C TRP A 171 -17.16 4.99 13.01
N PHE A 172 -16.75 6.25 12.98
CA PHE A 172 -16.38 7.07 14.13
C PHE A 172 -17.49 8.09 14.38
N GLY A 173 -18.09 8.08 15.56
CA GLY A 173 -19.11 9.10 15.83
C GLY A 173 -19.72 9.06 17.21
N LYS A 174 -19.72 10.23 17.85
CA LYS A 174 -20.30 10.47 19.17
C LYS A 174 -20.83 11.89 19.17
N GLU A 175 -22.05 12.13 19.64
CA GLU A 175 -22.68 13.47 19.58
C GLU A 175 -21.84 14.57 20.24
N THR A 176 -20.94 14.21 21.17
CA THR A 176 -20.01 15.13 21.83
C THR A 176 -18.66 15.27 21.12
N GLY A 177 -18.50 14.72 19.92
CA GLY A 177 -17.23 14.50 19.22
C GLY A 177 -16.53 13.21 19.63
N ASN A 178 -15.85 12.60 18.66
CA ASN A 178 -15.09 11.36 18.81
C ASN A 178 -13.60 11.68 18.82
N TYR A 179 -12.88 11.20 19.85
CA TYR A 179 -11.48 11.55 20.06
C TYR A 179 -10.57 10.35 20.22
N TRP A 180 -9.32 10.47 19.74
CA TRP A 180 -8.26 9.52 20.07
C TRP A 180 -8.53 8.08 19.66
N ASN A 181 -9.15 7.89 18.49
CA ASN A 181 -9.36 6.56 17.95
C ASN A 181 -8.41 6.30 16.79
N VAL A 182 -7.94 5.06 16.75
CA VAL A 182 -6.94 4.60 15.78
C VAL A 182 -7.48 3.35 15.09
N ALA A 183 -7.42 3.33 13.76
CA ALA A 183 -7.69 2.15 12.97
C ALA A 183 -6.44 1.80 12.14
N ILE A 184 -5.98 0.56 12.28
CA ILE A 184 -4.74 0.08 11.68
C ILE A 184 -5.03 -1.21 10.90
N ASP A 185 -4.53 -1.33 9.68
CA ASP A 185 -4.57 -2.60 8.93
C ASP A 185 -6.00 -3.19 8.83
N ILE A 186 -7.01 -2.34 8.61
CA ILE A 186 -8.41 -2.79 8.44
C ILE A 186 -8.71 -2.91 6.94
N ASP A 187 -9.17 -4.09 6.54
CA ASP A 187 -9.71 -4.31 5.21
C ASP A 187 -11.20 -3.97 5.23
N VAL A 188 -11.67 -3.13 4.32
CA VAL A 188 -13.08 -2.78 4.15
C VAL A 188 -13.45 -3.05 2.70
N THR A 189 -14.26 -4.09 2.47
CA THR A 189 -14.61 -4.55 1.12
C THR A 189 -16.11 -4.62 0.88
N HIS A 190 -16.53 -4.41 -0.37
CA HIS A 190 -17.92 -4.55 -0.82
C HIS A 190 -18.90 -3.74 0.05
N CYS A 191 -18.69 -2.43 0.10
CA CYS A 191 -19.53 -1.48 0.81
C CYS A 191 -20.44 -0.74 -0.17
N THR A 192 -21.75 -0.66 0.05
CA THR A 192 -22.63 0.19 -0.80
C THR A 192 -22.74 1.63 -0.29
N SER A 193 -21.90 2.05 0.66
CA SER A 193 -21.91 3.36 1.31
C SER A 193 -20.47 3.87 1.48
N ASN A 194 -20.20 4.77 2.43
CA ASN A 194 -18.82 5.13 2.74
C ASN A 194 -18.12 3.92 3.39
N ALA A 195 -16.90 3.58 2.99
CA ALA A 195 -16.20 2.46 3.63
C ALA A 195 -15.74 2.85 5.06
N VAL A 196 -15.10 4.01 5.19
CA VAL A 196 -14.72 4.60 6.47
C VAL A 196 -15.34 5.98 6.60
N SER A 197 -15.93 6.32 7.74
CA SER A 197 -16.38 7.70 7.95
C SER A 197 -16.33 8.19 9.39
N SER A 198 -16.17 9.51 9.55
CA SER A 198 -16.37 10.21 10.81
C SER A 198 -17.59 11.14 10.75
N ASP A 199 -18.42 11.11 11.78
CA ASP A 199 -19.51 12.04 12.00
C ASP A 199 -19.38 12.74 13.36
N PHE A 200 -20.05 13.89 13.51
CA PHE A 200 -20.12 14.66 14.77
C PHE A 200 -18.81 15.32 15.23
N GLY A 201 -17.76 15.26 14.42
CA GLY A 201 -16.45 15.86 14.69
C GLY A 201 -15.70 15.23 15.87
N GLY A 202 -14.87 16.04 16.53
CA GLY A 202 -13.93 15.56 17.55
C GLY A 202 -12.48 15.79 17.11
N GLY A 203 -11.60 14.81 17.33
CA GLY A 203 -10.24 14.94 16.81
C GLY A 203 -9.20 13.95 17.30
N ASN A 204 -8.01 14.02 16.72
CA ASN A 204 -6.95 13.03 16.88
C ASN A 204 -7.43 11.65 16.42
N LEU A 205 -7.89 11.59 15.16
CA LEU A 205 -8.26 10.35 14.50
C LEU A 205 -7.10 9.92 13.60
N TRP A 206 -6.71 8.66 13.68
CA TRP A 206 -5.64 8.11 12.85
C TRP A 206 -6.09 6.84 12.13
N LEU A 207 -6.00 6.88 10.81
CA LEU A 207 -6.22 5.75 9.91
C LEU A 207 -4.88 5.38 9.27
N LYS A 208 -4.44 4.13 9.45
CA LYS A 208 -3.16 3.62 8.95
C LYS A 208 -3.31 2.31 8.22
N GLY A 209 -2.73 2.19 7.02
CA GLY A 209 -2.61 0.89 6.37
C GLY A 209 -3.96 0.27 6.03
N LEU A 210 -5.01 1.08 5.85
CA LEU A 210 -6.33 0.54 5.53
C LEU A 210 -6.36 0.07 4.08
N TYR A 211 -7.02 -1.06 3.83
CA TYR A 211 -7.31 -1.52 2.48
C TYR A 211 -8.81 -1.37 2.21
N VAL A 212 -9.18 -0.34 1.46
CA VAL A 212 -10.56 -0.03 1.08
C VAL A 212 -10.76 -0.42 -0.37
N TYR A 213 -11.68 -1.34 -0.62
CA TYR A 213 -11.93 -1.87 -1.96
C TYR A 213 -13.42 -2.01 -2.24
N ASP A 214 -13.88 -1.52 -3.40
CA ASP A 214 -15.29 -1.65 -3.81
C ASP A 214 -16.27 -1.00 -2.83
N TYR A 215 -16.26 0.34 -2.83
CA TYR A 215 -17.11 1.19 -2.02
C TYR A 215 -18.11 1.96 -2.89
N GLY A 216 -19.29 2.28 -2.34
CA GLY A 216 -20.40 2.85 -3.10
C GLY A 216 -20.58 4.37 -2.97
N VAL A 217 -19.97 5.00 -1.96
CA VAL A 217 -19.93 6.47 -1.81
C VAL A 217 -18.47 6.91 -1.69
N ASN A 218 -17.97 7.35 -0.54
CA ASN A 218 -16.55 7.70 -0.41
C ASN A 218 -15.74 6.53 0.16
N GLY A 219 -14.48 6.41 -0.24
CA GLY A 219 -13.57 5.44 0.38
C GLY A 219 -13.37 5.79 1.85
N ILE A 220 -12.89 7.01 2.11
CA ILE A 220 -12.69 7.56 3.44
C ILE A 220 -13.29 8.96 3.53
N LEU A 221 -14.30 9.15 4.37
CA LEU A 221 -14.96 10.44 4.59
C LEU A 221 -14.69 10.98 5.99
N MET A 222 -13.96 12.09 6.09
CA MET A 222 -13.74 12.82 7.33
C MET A 222 -14.61 14.07 7.37
N ASN A 223 -15.49 14.14 8.35
CA ASN A 223 -16.41 15.25 8.54
C ASN A 223 -16.53 15.64 10.02
N GLY A 224 -16.74 16.94 10.24
CA GLY A 224 -17.05 17.52 11.53
C GLY A 224 -18.55 17.64 11.79
N SER A 225 -18.92 18.64 12.59
CA SER A 225 -20.30 19.08 12.76
C SER A 225 -20.37 20.57 13.05
N LEU A 226 -21.58 21.14 12.98
CA LEU A 226 -21.84 22.53 13.37
C LEU A 226 -21.43 22.84 14.82
N ASN A 227 -21.55 21.86 15.73
CA ASN A 227 -21.32 22.06 17.16
C ASN A 227 -19.93 21.61 17.61
N ASN A 228 -19.31 20.72 16.86
CA ASN A 228 -17.97 20.21 17.14
C ASN A 228 -17.27 19.92 15.82
N LYS A 229 -16.29 20.75 15.47
CA LYS A 229 -15.51 20.60 14.25
C LYS A 229 -14.47 19.50 14.44
N LEU A 230 -14.17 18.76 13.38
CA LEU A 230 -13.12 17.73 13.41
C LEU A 230 -11.74 18.38 13.26
N LYS A 231 -10.77 17.99 14.08
CA LYS A 231 -9.37 18.41 13.94
C LYS A 231 -8.38 17.30 14.21
N GLY A 232 -7.17 17.42 13.69
CA GLY A 232 -6.13 16.44 13.98
C GLY A 232 -6.46 15.08 13.37
N VAL A 233 -6.41 15.02 12.05
CA VAL A 233 -6.70 13.82 11.28
C VAL A 233 -5.43 13.38 10.57
N LEU A 234 -5.03 12.11 10.76
CA LEU A 234 -3.97 11.47 10.00
C LEU A 234 -4.56 10.31 9.20
N ILE A 235 -4.35 10.35 7.89
CA ILE A 235 -4.64 9.23 6.98
C ILE A 235 -3.33 8.90 6.28
N GLU A 236 -2.74 7.76 6.62
CA GLU A 236 -1.46 7.35 6.06
C GLU A 236 -1.40 5.90 5.60
N ASP A 237 -0.58 5.66 4.59
CA ASP A 237 -0.28 4.32 4.08
C ASP A 237 -1.54 3.53 3.67
N CYS A 238 -2.66 4.19 3.36
CA CYS A 238 -3.91 3.52 2.99
C CYS A 238 -3.96 3.23 1.48
N TRP A 239 -4.59 2.12 1.10
CA TRP A 239 -4.96 1.78 -0.26
C TRP A 239 -6.47 1.93 -0.44
N VAL A 240 -6.90 2.76 -1.39
CA VAL A 240 -8.31 3.02 -1.68
C VAL A 240 -8.56 2.77 -3.17
N GLU A 241 -9.38 1.77 -3.49
CA GLU A 241 -9.66 1.38 -4.88
C GLU A 241 -11.14 1.10 -5.12
N ASN A 242 -11.69 1.69 -6.19
CA ASN A 242 -13.07 1.41 -6.60
C ASN A 242 -13.15 0.74 -7.98
N PRO A 243 -13.45 -0.58 -8.05
CA PRO A 243 -13.58 -1.32 -9.30
C PRO A 243 -15.02 -1.42 -9.85
N ALA A 244 -16.06 -1.24 -9.02
CA ALA A 244 -17.40 -1.74 -9.34
C ALA A 244 -18.28 -0.75 -10.10
N THR A 245 -18.02 0.55 -9.98
CA THR A 245 -18.85 1.60 -10.59
C THR A 245 -18.06 2.90 -10.78
N LEU A 246 -18.38 3.65 -11.84
CA LEU A 246 -18.11 5.10 -11.91
C LEU A 246 -19.15 5.85 -11.06
N ASP A 247 -19.36 5.44 -9.80
CA ASP A 247 -20.25 6.14 -8.89
C ASP A 247 -19.62 7.49 -8.49
N LEU A 248 -20.43 8.49 -8.20
CA LEU A 248 -20.08 9.93 -8.20
C LEU A 248 -19.28 10.42 -6.98
N GLU A 249 -18.38 9.62 -6.40
CA GLU A 249 -17.84 9.96 -5.07
C GLU A 249 -16.34 9.65 -4.97
N ASP A 250 -15.69 10.24 -3.97
CA ASP A 250 -14.25 10.43 -3.92
C ASP A 250 -13.50 9.26 -3.28
N GLY A 251 -12.18 9.26 -3.45
CA GLY A 251 -11.30 8.37 -2.70
C GLY A 251 -11.26 8.75 -1.21
N ILE A 252 -10.70 9.93 -0.92
CA ILE A 252 -10.58 10.47 0.43
C ILE A 252 -11.16 11.89 0.45
N THR A 253 -12.13 12.14 1.34
CA THR A 253 -12.85 13.41 1.42
C THR A 253 -12.69 14.05 2.80
N CYS A 254 -12.33 15.33 2.83
CA CYS A 254 -12.39 16.21 4.00
C CYS A 254 -13.48 17.26 3.80
N HIS A 255 -14.71 16.93 4.21
CA HIS A 255 -15.90 17.55 3.64
C HIS A 255 -16.43 18.75 4.46
N ASN A 256 -16.94 19.77 3.77
CA ASN A 256 -17.98 20.68 4.28
C ASN A 256 -19.32 20.35 3.62
N ASP A 257 -20.20 19.67 4.33
CA ASP A 257 -21.46 19.21 3.76
C ASP A 257 -22.51 20.33 3.60
N ALA A 258 -23.61 20.02 2.93
CA ALA A 258 -24.71 20.96 2.69
C ALA A 258 -25.42 21.42 3.99
N ALA A 259 -25.23 20.72 5.11
CA ALA A 259 -25.72 21.13 6.42
C ALA A 259 -24.75 22.08 7.15
N GLY A 260 -23.57 22.34 6.59
CA GLY A 260 -22.53 23.19 7.15
C GLY A 260 -21.65 22.48 8.19
N ASN A 261 -21.72 21.15 8.26
CA ASN A 261 -20.79 20.36 9.05
C ASN A 261 -19.42 20.43 8.39
N GLN A 262 -18.40 20.81 9.15
CA GLN A 262 -17.09 21.17 8.61
C GLN A 262 -15.98 20.77 9.57
N MET A 263 -14.78 20.57 9.01
CA MET A 263 -13.55 20.41 9.78
C MET A 263 -13.03 21.77 10.28
N GLU A 264 -12.23 21.74 11.35
CA GLU A 264 -11.47 22.89 11.85
C GLU A 264 -10.12 22.94 11.15
N GLY A 265 -9.36 21.83 11.13
CA GLY A 265 -8.04 21.78 10.52
C GLY A 265 -7.12 20.69 11.05
N ASP A 266 -5.82 20.87 10.84
CA ASP A 266 -4.74 19.95 11.22
C ASP A 266 -4.95 18.56 10.59
N VAL A 267 -4.91 18.53 9.25
CA VAL A 267 -5.17 17.33 8.45
C VAL A 267 -3.91 16.94 7.71
N VAL A 268 -3.54 15.67 7.82
CA VAL A 268 -2.45 15.09 7.03
C VAL A 268 -2.94 13.85 6.32
N ILE A 269 -2.79 13.88 5.00
CA ILE A 269 -3.07 12.76 4.11
C ILE A 269 -1.76 12.45 3.42
N ARG A 270 -1.11 11.35 3.80
CA ARG A 270 0.22 11.02 3.29
C ARG A 270 0.42 9.57 2.86
N ASN A 271 1.26 9.36 1.85
CA ASN A 271 1.67 8.03 1.38
C ASN A 271 0.48 7.10 1.04
N ASN A 272 -0.68 7.66 0.69
CA ASN A 272 -1.84 6.85 0.32
C ASN A 272 -1.80 6.52 -1.17
N THR A 273 -2.30 5.34 -1.52
CA THR A 273 -2.54 4.94 -2.92
C THR A 273 -4.04 4.97 -3.20
N ILE A 274 -4.46 5.78 -4.18
CA ILE A 274 -5.86 5.96 -4.55
C ILE A 274 -6.02 5.65 -6.03
N ILE A 275 -6.92 4.73 -6.37
CA ILE A 275 -7.06 4.18 -7.71
C ILE A 275 -8.53 4.16 -8.12
N ARG A 276 -8.83 4.77 -9.27
CA ARG A 276 -10.16 4.72 -9.90
C ARG A 276 -11.29 5.28 -9.03
N SER A 277 -11.06 6.39 -8.34
CA SER A 277 -12.16 7.15 -7.74
C SER A 277 -13.13 7.65 -8.82
N GLY A 278 -14.42 7.71 -8.51
CA GLY A 278 -15.43 8.09 -9.49
C GLY A 278 -15.69 9.60 -9.58
N GLU A 279 -15.29 10.38 -8.58
CA GLU A 279 -15.02 11.82 -8.70
C GLU A 279 -13.53 12.11 -8.45
N ASP A 280 -13.16 12.73 -7.33
CA ASP A 280 -11.80 13.15 -7.06
C ASP A 280 -11.02 12.06 -6.30
N GLY A 281 -9.70 12.00 -6.52
CA GLY A 281 -8.84 11.14 -5.68
C GLY A 281 -8.88 11.60 -4.23
N ILE A 282 -8.55 12.87 -4.01
CA ILE A 282 -8.67 13.57 -2.72
C ILE A 282 -9.52 14.83 -2.91
N ASP A 283 -10.62 14.95 -2.17
CA ASP A 283 -11.44 16.17 -2.10
C ASP A 283 -11.30 16.88 -0.74
N ILE A 284 -10.84 18.13 -0.76
CA ILE A 284 -10.69 18.99 0.40
C ILE A 284 -11.59 20.22 0.24
N THR A 285 -12.68 20.26 1.01
CA THR A 285 -13.66 21.36 1.01
C THR A 285 -13.78 22.07 2.37
N SER A 286 -13.03 21.63 3.37
CA SER A 286 -13.02 22.23 4.71
C SER A 286 -11.72 22.01 5.47
N GLY A 287 -11.42 22.91 6.41
CA GLY A 287 -10.29 22.81 7.34
C GLY A 287 -9.13 23.77 7.01
N THR A 288 -8.30 24.08 7.99
CA THR A 288 -7.04 24.83 7.83
C THR A 288 -5.83 23.96 8.18
N ASN A 289 -4.63 24.35 7.75
CA ASN A 289 -3.39 23.61 8.06
C ASN A 289 -3.49 22.14 7.56
N ILE A 290 -3.55 22.01 6.24
CA ILE A 290 -3.67 20.72 5.55
C ILE A 290 -2.34 20.39 4.87
N LEU A 291 -1.84 19.17 5.05
CA LEU A 291 -0.70 18.62 4.34
C LEU A 291 -1.15 17.42 3.50
N LEU A 292 -0.91 17.49 2.19
CA LEU A 292 -1.05 16.39 1.25
C LEU A 292 0.34 15.98 0.77
N GLU A 293 0.84 14.83 1.22
CA GLU A 293 2.24 14.43 1.02
C GLU A 293 2.39 13.04 0.42
N GLY A 294 3.17 12.87 -0.65
CA GLY A 294 3.58 11.52 -1.07
C GLY A 294 2.43 10.62 -1.56
N ASN A 295 1.25 11.17 -1.87
CA ASN A 295 0.10 10.36 -2.30
C ASN A 295 0.24 9.98 -3.77
N TYR A 296 -0.09 8.73 -4.08
CA TYR A 296 -0.13 8.17 -5.43
C TYR A 296 -1.58 8.06 -5.89
N ILE A 297 -2.01 8.89 -6.84
CA ILE A 297 -3.40 8.97 -7.28
C ILE A 297 -3.47 8.72 -8.77
N ARG A 298 -4.23 7.71 -9.18
CA ARG A 298 -4.38 7.39 -10.60
C ARG A 298 -5.79 7.01 -11.02
N GLU A 299 -6.06 7.28 -12.28
CA GLU A 299 -7.28 6.86 -12.97
C GLU A 299 -8.57 7.40 -12.32
N SER A 300 -8.49 8.46 -11.53
CA SER A 300 -9.67 9.15 -10.99
C SER A 300 -10.42 9.88 -12.10
N TRP A 301 -11.75 9.75 -12.11
CA TRP A 301 -12.56 10.27 -13.21
C TRP A 301 -12.59 11.80 -13.28
N ALA A 302 -12.65 12.49 -12.13
CA ALA A 302 -12.51 13.94 -12.02
C ALA A 302 -11.07 14.34 -11.64
N GLY A 303 -10.84 15.13 -10.61
CA GLY A 303 -9.50 15.55 -10.19
C GLY A 303 -8.68 14.41 -9.56
N GLY A 304 -7.35 14.53 -9.61
CA GLY A 304 -6.49 13.78 -8.71
C GLY A 304 -6.59 14.35 -7.29
N ILE A 305 -6.35 15.66 -7.16
CA ILE A 305 -6.48 16.42 -5.92
C ILE A 305 -7.33 17.67 -6.18
N TYR A 306 -8.39 17.83 -5.39
CA TYR A 306 -9.33 18.94 -5.49
C TYR A 306 -9.40 19.70 -4.16
N VAL A 307 -8.85 20.91 -4.12
CA VAL A 307 -8.76 21.74 -2.90
C VAL A 307 -9.51 23.05 -3.11
N VAL A 308 -10.69 23.18 -2.50
CA VAL A 308 -11.60 24.29 -2.80
C VAL A 308 -12.38 24.79 -1.56
N LYS A 309 -13.27 25.77 -1.80
CA LYS A 309 -14.13 26.48 -0.82
C LYS A 309 -13.39 27.48 0.06
N SER A 310 -14.13 28.50 0.50
CA SER A 310 -13.64 29.59 1.34
C SER A 310 -13.29 29.20 2.79
N TRP A 311 -13.61 27.98 3.19
CA TRP A 311 -13.32 27.47 4.54
C TRP A 311 -11.98 26.75 4.61
N VAL A 312 -11.34 26.55 3.46
CA VAL A 312 -9.98 26.06 3.33
C VAL A 312 -9.03 27.24 3.22
N ASN A 313 -7.92 27.19 3.95
CA ASN A 313 -7.00 28.32 4.06
C ASN A 313 -5.55 27.95 3.72
N THR A 314 -4.78 27.45 4.71
CA THR A 314 -3.37 27.08 4.53
C THR A 314 -3.27 25.62 4.10
N VAL A 315 -2.67 25.38 2.93
CA VAL A 315 -2.50 24.04 2.36
C VAL A 315 -1.07 23.86 1.83
N GLU A 316 -0.43 22.76 2.20
CA GLU A 316 0.84 22.30 1.65
C GLU A 316 0.61 21.01 0.86
N ILE A 317 1.08 20.99 -0.39
CA ILE A 317 0.90 19.86 -1.32
C ILE A 317 2.29 19.49 -1.84
N ARG A 318 2.83 18.34 -1.43
CA ARG A 318 4.20 17.98 -1.81
C ARG A 318 4.42 16.51 -2.11
N GLY A 319 5.31 16.21 -3.05
CA GLY A 319 5.70 14.82 -3.35
C GLY A 319 4.56 13.95 -3.89
N ASN A 320 3.43 14.52 -4.33
CA ASN A 320 2.30 13.72 -4.82
C ASN A 320 2.53 13.35 -6.29
N PHE A 321 2.10 12.14 -6.67
CA PHE A 321 2.14 11.65 -8.03
C PHE A 321 0.71 11.45 -8.55
N LEU A 322 0.29 12.32 -9.48
CA LEU A 322 -1.04 12.31 -10.08
C LEU A 322 -0.91 11.81 -11.52
N TYR A 323 -1.52 10.65 -11.83
CA TYR A 323 -1.38 10.03 -13.13
C TYR A 323 -2.70 9.61 -13.77
N SER A 324 -2.92 10.08 -15.00
CA SER A 324 -4.07 9.67 -15.82
C SER A 324 -5.41 9.93 -15.15
N ASN A 325 -5.55 11.06 -14.45
CA ASN A 325 -6.82 11.53 -13.92
C ASN A 325 -7.49 12.54 -14.88
N SER A 326 -8.64 13.06 -14.48
CA SER A 326 -9.35 14.18 -15.12
C SER A 326 -9.82 13.89 -16.53
N PHE A 327 -10.76 12.95 -16.60
CA PHE A 327 -11.53 12.64 -17.79
C PHE A 327 -12.83 13.47 -17.91
N SER A 328 -13.25 14.12 -16.82
CA SER A 328 -14.40 15.03 -16.81
C SER A 328 -14.06 16.44 -17.35
N GLN A 329 -15.01 17.07 -18.03
CA GLN A 329 -14.83 18.47 -18.50
C GLN A 329 -14.99 19.43 -17.32
N GLY A 330 -13.95 20.19 -16.99
CA GLY A 330 -14.04 21.36 -16.10
C GLY A 330 -13.31 21.27 -14.76
N VAL A 331 -12.70 20.11 -14.44
CA VAL A 331 -11.84 19.92 -13.26
C VAL A 331 -10.40 19.65 -13.72
N GLY A 332 -9.44 20.21 -12.99
CA GLY A 332 -8.02 19.93 -13.18
C GLY A 332 -7.51 18.81 -12.29
N ASP A 333 -6.50 18.10 -12.77
CA ASP A 333 -5.83 17.00 -12.06
C ASP A 333 -5.36 17.45 -10.68
N LEU A 334 -4.72 18.62 -10.62
CA LEU A 334 -4.54 19.40 -9.41
C LEU A 334 -5.37 20.68 -9.49
N THR A 335 -6.41 20.77 -8.68
CA THR A 335 -7.24 21.97 -8.57
C THR A 335 -7.04 22.65 -7.22
N ILE A 336 -6.68 23.93 -7.24
CA ILE A 336 -6.44 24.75 -6.06
C ILE A 336 -7.28 26.03 -6.17
N LYS A 337 -8.28 26.16 -5.30
CA LYS A 337 -9.16 27.33 -5.25
C LYS A 337 -9.23 28.04 -3.90
N VAL A 338 -8.07 28.24 -3.27
CA VAL A 338 -7.89 28.70 -1.89
C VAL A 338 -6.66 29.62 -1.78
N PRO A 339 -6.58 30.53 -0.79
CA PRO A 339 -5.58 31.59 -0.79
C PRO A 339 -4.14 31.06 -0.61
N HIS A 340 -3.82 30.49 0.56
CA HIS A 340 -2.43 30.28 1.00
C HIS A 340 -1.95 28.86 0.71
N VAL A 341 -1.16 28.69 -0.35
CA VAL A 341 -0.77 27.36 -0.85
C VAL A 341 0.70 27.28 -1.20
N TRP A 342 1.36 26.23 -0.71
CA TRP A 342 2.67 25.79 -1.18
C TRP A 342 2.52 24.44 -1.88
N ALA A 343 2.77 24.40 -3.19
CA ALA A 343 2.72 23.17 -3.98
C ALA A 343 4.10 22.89 -4.59
N TYR A 344 4.80 21.85 -4.14
CA TYR A 344 6.14 21.57 -4.64
C TYR A 344 6.54 20.10 -4.71
N ASN A 345 7.49 19.77 -5.60
CA ASN A 345 7.88 18.39 -5.87
C ASN A 345 6.68 17.49 -6.26
N ASN A 346 5.63 18.00 -6.88
CA ASN A 346 4.52 17.16 -7.37
C ASN A 346 4.72 16.81 -8.85
N VAL A 347 4.20 15.66 -9.24
CA VAL A 347 4.10 15.23 -10.63
C VAL A 347 2.65 15.18 -11.05
N ILE A 348 2.33 15.82 -12.17
CA ILE A 348 1.04 15.73 -12.83
C ILE A 348 1.28 15.18 -14.23
N ALA A 349 0.83 13.96 -14.51
CA ALA A 349 1.16 13.24 -15.73
C ALA A 349 -0.03 12.45 -16.29
N GLY A 350 -0.01 12.15 -17.59
CA GLY A 350 -1.07 11.35 -18.24
C GLY A 350 -2.48 11.97 -18.25
N THR A 351 -2.65 13.20 -17.76
CA THR A 351 -3.94 13.87 -17.57
C THR A 351 -4.79 13.96 -18.85
N GLY A 352 -6.09 13.66 -18.73
CA GLY A 352 -7.04 13.69 -19.86
C GLY A 352 -7.59 15.07 -20.26
N HIS A 353 -7.64 16.03 -19.35
CA HIS A 353 -8.23 17.36 -19.57
C HIS A 353 -7.37 18.53 -19.06
N HIS A 354 -7.67 19.11 -17.89
CA HIS A 354 -6.87 20.20 -17.31
C HIS A 354 -5.82 19.63 -16.36
N CYS A 355 -4.57 20.12 -16.39
CA CYS A 355 -3.53 19.63 -15.47
C CYS A 355 -3.56 20.40 -14.14
N LEU A 356 -3.26 21.70 -14.19
CA LEU A 356 -3.26 22.58 -13.02
C LEU A 356 -4.34 23.64 -13.14
N GLN A 357 -5.31 23.65 -12.24
CA GLN A 357 -6.36 24.66 -12.20
C GLN A 357 -6.23 25.53 -10.94
N LEU A 358 -6.16 26.84 -11.11
CA LEU A 358 -5.95 27.80 -10.03
C LEU A 358 -7.05 28.87 -10.02
N GLY A 359 -7.53 29.24 -8.84
CA GLY A 359 -8.45 30.36 -8.65
C GLY A 359 -8.56 30.77 -7.17
N ASN A 360 -9.07 31.96 -6.87
CA ASN A 360 -9.20 32.46 -5.48
C ASN A 360 -7.90 32.30 -4.63
N THR A 361 -6.74 32.38 -5.29
CA THR A 361 -5.44 32.17 -4.67
C THR A 361 -4.87 33.49 -4.17
N ASP A 362 -4.08 33.46 -3.11
CA ASP A 362 -3.34 34.61 -2.58
C ASP A 362 -2.16 34.15 -1.73
N ASP A 363 -0.95 34.60 -2.06
CA ASP A 363 0.28 34.04 -1.49
C ASP A 363 0.44 32.54 -1.83
N THR A 364 0.23 32.19 -3.11
CA THR A 364 0.44 30.84 -3.62
C THR A 364 1.83 30.68 -4.25
N ARG A 365 2.46 29.54 -4.02
CA ARG A 365 3.81 29.21 -4.45
C ARG A 365 3.85 27.82 -5.05
N ILE A 366 4.35 27.71 -6.28
CA ILE A 366 4.36 26.47 -7.05
C ILE A 366 5.80 26.22 -7.52
N TRP A 367 6.50 25.28 -6.91
CA TRP A 367 7.94 25.07 -7.15
C TRP A 367 8.36 23.64 -7.41
N HIS A 368 9.40 23.41 -8.21
CA HIS A 368 9.96 22.06 -8.40
C HIS A 368 8.94 20.99 -8.84
N ASN A 369 7.83 21.38 -9.46
CA ASN A 369 6.85 20.43 -9.96
C ASN A 369 7.19 20.02 -11.40
N VAL A 370 6.72 18.84 -11.80
CA VAL A 370 6.70 18.42 -13.20
C VAL A 370 5.26 18.28 -13.66
N ILE A 371 4.87 19.00 -14.71
CA ILE A 371 3.56 18.87 -15.34
C ILE A 371 3.78 18.38 -16.77
N ALA A 372 3.47 17.11 -17.00
CA ALA A 372 3.76 16.39 -18.23
C ALA A 372 2.60 15.49 -18.67
N PRO A 373 1.52 16.06 -19.24
CA PRO A 373 0.36 15.31 -19.75
C PRO A 373 0.67 14.58 -21.05
N ASP A 374 0.05 13.41 -21.28
CA ASP A 374 0.23 12.66 -22.53
C ASP A 374 -0.61 13.23 -23.69
N ASN A 375 -1.94 13.10 -23.60
CA ASN A 375 -2.90 13.65 -24.54
C ASN A 375 -4.02 14.31 -23.76
N ARG A 376 -4.02 15.65 -23.74
CA ARG A 376 -5.02 16.44 -23.04
C ARG A 376 -5.96 17.15 -24.00
N THR A 377 -7.14 17.49 -23.49
CA THR A 377 -8.19 18.26 -24.20
C THR A 377 -8.45 19.64 -23.59
N GLY A 378 -7.82 19.95 -22.46
CA GLY A 378 -7.92 21.24 -21.77
C GLY A 378 -6.54 21.81 -21.42
N ASN A 379 -6.48 22.93 -20.72
CA ASN A 379 -5.25 23.66 -20.40
C ASN A 379 -4.22 22.92 -19.52
N LEU A 380 -2.93 23.19 -19.77
CA LEU A 380 -1.86 22.81 -18.84
C LEU A 380 -2.00 23.60 -17.54
N ILE A 381 -2.16 24.93 -17.64
CA ILE A 381 -2.44 25.81 -16.51
C ILE A 381 -3.71 26.62 -16.82
N TRP A 382 -4.72 26.47 -15.97
CA TRP A 382 -5.98 27.19 -16.07
C TRP A 382 -6.14 28.18 -14.92
N LEU A 383 -5.96 29.47 -15.21
CA LEU A 383 -6.13 30.54 -14.25
C LEU A 383 -7.57 31.09 -14.33
N GLN A 384 -8.26 31.08 -13.20
CA GLN A 384 -9.64 31.51 -13.07
C GLN A 384 -9.85 32.41 -11.86
N ASP A 385 -11.04 33.02 -11.79
CA ASP A 385 -11.50 33.74 -10.61
C ASP A 385 -10.51 34.85 -10.19
N SER A 386 -10.38 35.12 -8.88
CA SER A 386 -9.41 36.11 -8.37
C SER A 386 -8.04 35.45 -8.17
N ILE A 387 -6.98 36.02 -8.74
CA ILE A 387 -5.59 35.60 -8.50
C ILE A 387 -4.85 36.75 -7.82
N GLY A 388 -4.45 36.52 -6.56
CA GLY A 388 -3.56 37.37 -5.77
C GLY A 388 -2.10 37.13 -6.13
N GLN A 389 -1.21 37.10 -5.13
CA GLN A 389 0.20 36.76 -5.37
C GLN A 389 0.34 35.27 -5.72
N LEU A 390 0.94 34.98 -6.88
CA LEU A 390 1.16 33.63 -7.38
C LEU A 390 2.55 33.54 -8.01
N GLU A 391 3.39 32.61 -7.55
CA GLU A 391 4.75 32.47 -8.05
C GLU A 391 5.06 31.04 -8.49
N PHE A 392 5.61 30.91 -9.70
CA PHE A 392 6.09 29.65 -10.27
C PHE A 392 7.62 29.71 -10.41
N HIS A 393 8.32 28.78 -9.76
CA HIS A 393 9.78 28.67 -9.84
C HIS A 393 10.28 27.24 -9.96
N ASN A 394 11.34 27.02 -10.72
CA ASN A 394 11.99 25.71 -10.85
C ASN A 394 11.05 24.58 -11.28
N ASN A 395 9.94 24.85 -11.95
CA ASN A 395 9.06 23.80 -12.46
C ASN A 395 9.52 23.36 -13.85
N ILE A 396 9.17 22.13 -14.25
CA ILE A 396 9.25 21.68 -15.63
C ILE A 396 7.82 21.56 -16.17
N PHE A 397 7.55 22.29 -17.24
CA PHE A 397 6.27 22.25 -17.96
C PHE A 397 6.49 21.63 -19.33
N ASP A 398 5.91 20.46 -19.54
CA ASP A 398 5.87 19.81 -20.84
C ASP A 398 4.53 20.10 -21.53
N PHE A 399 4.57 20.98 -22.52
CA PHE A 399 3.44 21.37 -23.36
C PHE A 399 3.17 20.37 -24.50
N SER A 400 3.88 19.24 -24.54
CA SER A 400 3.58 18.17 -25.50
C SER A 400 2.16 17.65 -25.24
N GLY A 401 1.22 17.97 -26.14
CA GLY A 401 -0.19 17.66 -25.99
C GLY A 401 -1.06 18.69 -26.72
N ALA A 402 -2.37 18.47 -26.79
CA ALA A 402 -3.29 19.35 -27.51
C ALA A 402 -4.00 20.40 -26.62
N ASP A 403 -4.33 21.54 -27.24
CA ASP A 403 -5.16 22.68 -26.81
C ASP A 403 -4.72 23.55 -25.61
N GLN A 404 -4.34 24.80 -25.90
CA GLN A 404 -4.11 25.94 -24.98
C GLN A 404 -3.22 25.64 -23.76
N ASP A 405 -2.02 26.20 -23.73
CA ASP A 405 -1.07 25.92 -22.65
C ASP A 405 -1.44 26.62 -21.35
N ILE A 406 -1.45 27.96 -21.37
CA ILE A 406 -1.83 28.77 -20.22
C ILE A 406 -2.98 29.69 -20.61
N SER A 407 -4.08 29.61 -19.85
CA SER A 407 -5.25 30.45 -20.07
C SER A 407 -5.68 31.22 -18.81
N GLY A 408 -6.35 32.35 -19.03
CA GLY A 408 -6.75 33.30 -17.98
C GLY A 408 -6.03 34.65 -18.08
N SER A 409 -6.39 35.58 -17.20
CA SER A 409 -5.80 36.93 -17.19
C SER A 409 -4.49 36.92 -16.43
N ILE A 410 -3.37 37.07 -17.15
CA ILE A 410 -2.08 37.32 -16.51
C ILE A 410 -2.06 38.74 -15.94
N THR A 411 -1.69 38.86 -14.68
CA THR A 411 -1.56 40.15 -13.98
C THR A 411 -0.14 40.29 -13.44
N PRO A 412 0.31 41.49 -13.06
CA PRO A 412 1.64 41.68 -12.47
C PRO A 412 1.87 40.91 -11.16
N ASN A 413 0.83 40.38 -10.53
CA ASN A 413 0.93 39.58 -9.30
C ASN A 413 1.29 38.11 -9.58
N ILE A 414 1.30 37.70 -10.85
CA ILE A 414 1.64 36.35 -11.28
C ILE A 414 3.07 36.38 -11.82
N ILE A 415 3.95 35.67 -11.12
CA ILE A 415 5.38 35.63 -11.40
C ILE A 415 5.73 34.25 -11.93
N PHE A 416 6.37 34.25 -13.08
CA PHE A 416 6.98 33.09 -13.71
C PHE A 416 8.48 33.40 -13.82
N ASP A 417 9.32 32.65 -13.11
CA ASP A 417 10.78 32.79 -13.19
C ASP A 417 11.47 31.46 -12.91
N SER A 418 12.58 31.18 -13.62
CA SER A 418 13.38 29.97 -13.49
C SER A 418 12.60 28.68 -13.76
N ASN A 419 11.72 28.65 -14.77
CA ASN A 419 11.04 27.42 -15.18
C ASN A 419 11.62 26.84 -16.49
N CYS A 420 11.56 25.50 -16.61
CA CYS A 420 11.97 24.72 -17.78
C CYS A 420 10.72 24.45 -18.63
N TYR A 421 10.73 24.86 -19.90
CA TYR A 421 9.59 24.67 -20.81
C TYR A 421 9.96 23.73 -21.95
N TYR A 422 9.09 22.79 -22.30
CA TYR A 422 9.34 21.82 -23.36
C TYR A 422 8.09 21.54 -24.18
N SER A 423 8.26 21.23 -25.47
CA SER A 423 7.20 20.74 -26.36
C SER A 423 7.80 19.86 -27.44
N MET A 424 7.15 18.73 -27.72
CA MET A 424 7.45 17.89 -28.89
C MET A 424 6.87 18.47 -30.19
N SER A 425 5.92 19.41 -30.10
CA SER A 425 5.43 20.15 -31.26
C SER A 425 6.36 21.32 -31.55
N SER A 426 6.63 21.62 -32.83
CA SER A 426 7.57 22.68 -33.23
C SER A 426 7.04 24.11 -32.98
N THR A 427 6.00 24.28 -32.16
CA THR A 427 5.40 25.57 -31.83
C THR A 427 5.60 25.85 -30.34
N ASP A 428 6.48 26.79 -30.02
CA ASP A 428 6.79 27.21 -28.65
C ASP A 428 5.72 28.16 -28.06
N ASN A 429 4.44 27.96 -28.40
CA ASN A 429 3.35 28.91 -28.17
C ASN A 429 2.75 28.81 -26.77
N ILE A 430 3.37 29.46 -25.79
CA ILE A 430 3.00 29.30 -24.38
C ILE A 430 1.77 30.14 -23.97
N TYR A 431 1.59 31.34 -24.55
CA TYR A 431 0.50 32.25 -24.17
C TYR A 431 -0.20 32.84 -25.38
N SER A 432 -1.52 32.65 -25.49
CA SER A 432 -2.38 33.42 -26.42
C SER A 432 -1.87 33.48 -27.87
N SER A 433 -1.22 32.41 -28.33
CA SER A 433 -0.55 32.24 -29.65
C SER A 433 0.81 32.93 -29.85
N TYR A 434 1.41 33.52 -28.82
CA TYR A 434 2.81 34.01 -28.87
C TYR A 434 3.78 32.88 -28.50
N SER A 435 4.92 32.84 -29.19
CA SER A 435 6.06 32.02 -28.76
C SER A 435 6.66 32.51 -27.44
N PHE A 436 7.38 31.64 -26.73
CA PHE A 436 8.13 31.99 -25.51
C PHE A 436 8.95 33.28 -25.67
N GLN A 437 9.72 33.37 -26.76
CA GLN A 437 10.58 34.52 -27.01
C GLN A 437 9.78 35.79 -27.29
N GLU A 438 8.73 35.72 -28.10
CA GLU A 438 7.88 36.87 -28.41
C GLU A 438 7.20 37.41 -27.14
N TYR A 439 6.73 36.52 -26.27
CA TYR A 439 6.11 36.92 -25.02
C TYR A 439 7.12 37.56 -24.07
N ARG A 440 8.32 37.00 -23.95
CA ARG A 440 9.43 37.56 -23.16
C ARG A 440 9.91 38.92 -23.68
N ASP A 441 10.01 39.07 -25.00
CA ASP A 441 10.40 40.36 -25.63
C ASP A 441 9.36 41.45 -25.35
N ALA A 442 8.07 41.09 -25.32
CA ALA A 442 6.99 42.01 -24.97
C ALA A 442 6.90 42.26 -23.44
N ASN A 443 7.36 41.32 -22.62
CA ASN A 443 7.29 41.35 -21.17
C ASN A 443 8.66 40.99 -20.55
N PRO A 444 9.63 41.92 -20.49
CA PRO A 444 11.01 41.60 -20.09
C PRO A 444 11.21 41.11 -18.65
N LEU A 445 10.17 41.19 -17.81
CA LEU A 445 10.18 40.67 -16.44
C LEU A 445 9.61 39.24 -16.34
N PHE A 446 9.09 38.70 -17.43
CA PHE A 446 8.60 37.33 -17.51
C PHE A 446 9.75 36.37 -17.80
N GLU A 447 9.88 35.31 -17.01
CA GLU A 447 10.90 34.26 -17.16
C GLU A 447 12.31 34.80 -17.41
N PRO A 448 12.83 35.70 -16.55
CA PRO A 448 14.17 36.27 -16.74
C PRO A 448 15.28 35.21 -16.64
N HIS A 449 15.06 34.12 -15.89
CA HIS A 449 16.01 33.02 -15.74
C HIS A 449 15.53 31.68 -16.33
N GLY A 450 14.29 31.59 -16.81
CA GLY A 450 13.77 30.37 -17.45
C GLY A 450 14.14 30.24 -18.92
N PHE A 451 13.86 29.06 -19.48
CA PHE A 451 14.20 28.75 -20.87
C PHE A 451 13.31 27.65 -21.47
N PHE A 452 13.34 27.57 -22.80
CA PHE A 452 12.72 26.49 -23.56
C PHE A 452 13.78 25.45 -23.94
N GLY A 453 13.63 24.20 -23.51
CA GLY A 453 14.60 23.14 -23.72
C GLY A 453 14.08 21.77 -23.29
N ASN A 454 14.54 20.70 -23.95
CA ASN A 454 14.18 19.34 -23.59
C ASN A 454 14.75 18.99 -22.20
N PRO A 455 13.94 18.59 -21.21
CA PRO A 455 14.41 18.24 -19.87
C PRO A 455 15.25 16.96 -19.84
N GLN A 456 15.25 16.16 -20.91
CA GLN A 456 16.01 14.90 -21.00
C GLN A 456 15.68 13.94 -19.84
N PHE A 457 14.38 13.68 -19.68
CA PHE A 457 13.90 12.66 -18.76
C PHE A 457 14.48 11.27 -19.11
N LEU A 458 14.86 10.49 -18.09
CA LEU A 458 15.45 9.15 -18.25
C LEU A 458 14.41 8.06 -18.56
N GLY A 459 13.18 8.20 -18.08
CA GLY A 459 12.15 7.18 -18.25
C GLY A 459 11.57 7.12 -19.66
N PRO A 460 11.31 5.92 -20.21
CA PRO A 460 10.65 5.76 -21.52
C PRO A 460 9.14 6.05 -21.48
N GLY A 461 8.57 6.37 -20.31
CA GLY A 461 7.13 6.59 -20.10
C GLY A 461 6.85 7.72 -19.10
N ARG A 462 5.61 7.80 -18.60
CA ARG A 462 5.16 8.85 -17.65
C ARG A 462 4.33 8.34 -16.47
N SER A 463 4.22 7.03 -16.33
CA SER A 463 3.37 6.35 -15.35
C SER A 463 4.00 6.13 -13.98
N ALA A 464 5.17 6.70 -13.72
CA ALA A 464 5.89 6.56 -12.46
C ALA A 464 6.79 7.80 -12.25
N PRO A 465 7.02 8.26 -11.00
CA PRO A 465 7.82 9.44 -10.72
C PRO A 465 9.28 9.29 -11.18
N GLU A 466 9.83 8.07 -11.15
CA GLU A 466 11.21 7.74 -11.58
C GLU A 466 11.42 8.10 -13.05
N HIS A 467 10.36 8.10 -13.86
CA HIS A 467 10.46 8.48 -15.25
C HIS A 467 10.84 9.95 -15.46
N PHE A 468 10.67 10.80 -14.45
CA PHE A 468 10.95 12.24 -14.51
C PHE A 468 12.31 12.63 -13.93
N GLN A 469 13.16 11.64 -13.61
CA GLN A 469 14.57 11.89 -13.31
C GLN A 469 15.29 12.45 -14.55
N LEU A 470 16.27 13.33 -14.33
CA LEU A 470 16.98 14.04 -15.40
C LEU A 470 18.27 13.32 -15.76
N ALA A 471 18.56 13.22 -17.06
CA ALA A 471 19.88 12.83 -17.51
C ALA A 471 20.94 13.88 -17.10
N GLY A 472 22.19 13.45 -16.86
CA GLY A 472 23.26 14.36 -16.42
C GLY A 472 23.62 15.47 -17.42
N SER A 473 23.18 15.38 -18.68
CA SER A 473 23.33 16.41 -19.70
C SER A 473 22.15 17.39 -19.78
N SER A 474 21.12 17.20 -18.95
CA SER A 474 19.88 17.98 -19.00
C SER A 474 20.15 19.47 -18.80
N PRO A 475 19.52 20.36 -19.59
CA PRO A 475 19.63 21.79 -19.39
C PRO A 475 18.95 22.27 -18.11
N CYS A 476 18.04 21.48 -17.52
CA CYS A 476 17.35 21.83 -16.29
C CYS A 476 18.25 21.64 -15.04
N ILE A 477 19.44 21.05 -15.20
CA ILE A 477 20.44 20.83 -14.13
C ILE A 477 21.23 22.11 -13.81
N ASN A 478 21.37 22.45 -12.53
CA ASN A 478 22.03 23.63 -11.97
C ASN A 478 21.49 24.98 -12.50
N SER A 479 20.28 24.99 -13.05
CA SER A 479 19.68 26.14 -13.74
C SER A 479 18.56 26.81 -12.94
N GLY A 480 18.12 26.20 -11.84
CA GLY A 480 17.09 26.73 -10.95
C GLY A 480 17.62 27.79 -9.98
N MET A 481 16.67 28.43 -9.29
CA MET A 481 16.92 29.44 -8.27
C MET A 481 16.66 28.92 -6.85
N ALA A 482 17.17 29.62 -5.84
CA ALA A 482 16.91 29.24 -4.45
C ALA A 482 15.45 29.49 -4.07
N VAL A 483 14.77 28.44 -3.61
CA VAL A 483 13.40 28.44 -3.08
C VAL A 483 13.34 27.59 -1.80
N PRO A 484 12.34 27.76 -0.92
CA PRO A 484 12.27 27.03 0.35
C PRO A 484 11.69 25.62 0.17
N ALA A 485 12.33 24.81 -0.67
CA ALA A 485 12.11 23.37 -0.82
C ALA A 485 13.44 22.65 -0.49
N ALA A 486 13.54 22.09 0.73
CA ALA A 486 14.80 21.61 1.28
C ALA A 486 15.31 20.30 0.65
N VAL A 487 14.40 19.50 0.09
CA VAL A 487 14.69 18.20 -0.52
C VAL A 487 13.94 18.03 -1.84
N ASP A 488 14.37 17.10 -2.68
CA ASP A 488 13.66 16.67 -3.89
C ASP A 488 12.55 15.64 -3.59
N PHE A 489 11.97 15.03 -4.62
CA PHE A 489 10.89 14.03 -4.48
C PHE A 489 11.29 12.79 -3.66
N TRP A 490 12.56 12.39 -3.73
CA TRP A 490 13.09 11.20 -3.03
C TRP A 490 13.80 11.55 -1.72
N GLY A 491 13.77 12.82 -1.30
CA GLY A 491 14.41 13.28 -0.07
C GLY A 491 15.86 13.73 -0.23
N THR A 492 16.38 13.82 -1.46
CA THR A 492 17.74 14.33 -1.73
C THR A 492 17.82 15.81 -1.35
N PRO A 493 18.77 16.24 -0.50
CA PRO A 493 18.88 17.65 -0.10
C PRO A 493 19.14 18.58 -1.28
N ARG A 494 18.53 19.76 -1.31
CA ARG A 494 18.77 20.79 -2.32
C ARG A 494 19.56 22.00 -1.78
N PRO A 495 20.45 22.61 -2.57
CA PRO A 495 20.91 22.14 -3.86
C PRO A 495 22.02 21.08 -3.72
N GLN A 496 22.17 20.23 -4.73
CA GLN A 496 23.37 19.46 -5.00
C GLN A 496 24.19 20.17 -6.10
N GLY A 497 25.49 19.93 -6.15
CA GLY A 497 26.32 20.54 -7.18
C GLY A 497 26.44 22.07 -7.09
N ALA A 498 26.28 22.75 -8.22
CA ALA A 498 26.56 24.19 -8.39
C ALA A 498 25.32 25.10 -8.24
N GLY A 499 24.12 24.54 -8.26
CA GLY A 499 22.86 25.26 -8.22
C GLY A 499 21.68 24.30 -8.05
N TYR A 500 20.47 24.84 -7.98
CA TYR A 500 19.26 24.03 -7.86
C TYR A 500 18.90 23.43 -9.23
N ASP A 501 18.39 22.21 -9.24
CA ASP A 501 17.81 21.63 -10.45
C ASP A 501 16.32 22.00 -10.57
N MET A 502 15.83 22.19 -11.79
CA MET A 502 14.40 22.38 -12.02
C MET A 502 13.67 21.03 -12.05
N GLY A 503 12.42 21.00 -11.62
CA GLY A 503 11.58 19.81 -11.53
C GLY A 503 11.76 19.05 -10.22
N ILE A 504 11.21 17.83 -10.21
CA ILE A 504 11.07 17.03 -8.97
C ILE A 504 12.36 16.32 -8.53
N PHE A 505 13.40 16.37 -9.35
CA PHE A 505 14.64 15.62 -9.18
C PHE A 505 15.81 16.57 -8.88
N GLU A 506 16.71 16.17 -7.97
CA GLU A 506 18.00 16.84 -7.75
C GLU A 506 19.15 15.86 -8.00
N LEU A 507 19.98 16.16 -9.00
CA LEU A 507 21.15 15.39 -9.40
C LEU A 507 22.22 15.43 -8.30
N GLY A 508 22.38 14.31 -7.62
CA GLY A 508 23.45 14.10 -6.65
C GLY A 508 24.84 14.31 -7.25
N THR A 509 25.80 14.69 -6.40
CA THR A 509 27.19 14.95 -6.81
C THR A 509 27.98 13.70 -7.22
N VAL A 510 27.42 12.50 -7.00
CA VAL A 510 28.06 11.23 -7.35
C VAL A 510 27.01 10.32 -7.98
N ASP A 511 27.21 10.02 -9.26
CA ASP A 511 26.58 8.87 -9.89
C ASP A 511 27.28 7.61 -9.37
N CYS A 512 26.56 6.84 -8.57
CA CYS A 512 26.98 5.56 -8.04
C CYS A 512 26.81 4.44 -9.07
N ASP A 513 26.12 4.65 -10.20
CA ASP A 513 25.99 3.64 -11.24
C ASP A 513 27.23 3.63 -12.13
N PRO A 514 27.85 2.46 -12.38
CA PRO A 514 28.92 2.35 -13.35
C PRO A 514 28.46 2.51 -14.82
N ASP A 515 27.16 2.42 -15.15
CA ASP A 515 26.62 2.66 -16.49
C ASP A 515 26.31 4.16 -16.72
N PRO A 516 26.98 4.86 -17.64
CA PRO A 516 26.76 6.29 -17.89
C PRO A 516 25.38 6.65 -18.48
N ASN A 517 24.50 5.67 -18.74
CA ASN A 517 23.13 5.90 -19.21
C ASN A 517 22.08 5.60 -18.13
N VAL A 518 22.50 5.15 -16.96
CA VAL A 518 21.68 4.91 -15.78
C VAL A 518 22.27 5.78 -14.69
N THR A 519 21.44 6.49 -13.93
CA THR A 519 21.96 7.28 -12.81
C THR A 519 21.50 6.66 -11.50
N ALA A 520 22.43 6.27 -10.65
CA ALA A 520 22.16 5.76 -9.31
C ALA A 520 22.82 6.67 -8.26
N TYR A 521 22.22 6.77 -7.08
CA TYR A 521 22.72 7.60 -5.98
C TYR A 521 22.73 6.78 -4.69
N PRO A 522 23.36 7.28 -3.61
CA PRO A 522 23.19 6.67 -2.30
C PRO A 522 21.69 6.54 -1.96
N GLY A 523 21.25 5.33 -1.62
CA GLY A 523 19.85 4.96 -1.39
C GLY A 523 19.14 4.34 -2.61
N SER A 524 19.69 4.47 -3.82
CA SER A 524 19.16 3.79 -5.00
C SER A 524 19.29 2.27 -4.86
N PRO A 525 18.28 1.49 -5.30
CA PRO A 525 18.38 0.03 -5.31
C PRO A 525 19.51 -0.40 -6.24
N CYS A 526 20.23 -1.43 -5.84
CA CYS A 526 21.30 -2.04 -6.59
C CYS A 526 21.33 -3.55 -6.31
N ASP A 527 22.28 -4.25 -6.89
CA ASP A 527 22.56 -5.66 -6.62
C ASP A 527 24.08 -5.76 -6.36
N ASP A 528 24.46 -6.13 -5.14
CA ASP A 528 25.88 -6.24 -4.76
C ASP A 528 26.49 -7.59 -5.16
N GLY A 529 25.67 -8.48 -5.73
CA GLY A 529 26.01 -9.83 -6.12
C GLY A 529 26.25 -10.79 -4.95
N ASP A 530 25.94 -10.37 -3.71
CA ASP A 530 25.99 -11.24 -2.53
C ASP A 530 24.58 -11.82 -2.25
N PRO A 531 24.35 -13.10 -2.56
CA PRO A 531 23.04 -13.75 -2.34
C PRO A 531 22.65 -13.86 -0.86
N THR A 532 23.57 -13.60 0.06
CA THR A 532 23.29 -13.60 1.50
C THR A 532 22.82 -12.24 2.03
N THR A 533 22.65 -11.26 1.14
CA THR A 533 22.06 -9.94 1.43
C THR A 533 20.81 -9.72 0.58
N ALA A 534 19.92 -8.85 1.08
CA ALA A 534 18.69 -8.48 0.40
C ALA A 534 18.41 -6.99 0.55
N ASN A 535 17.61 -6.45 -0.38
CA ASN A 535 17.28 -5.03 -0.45
C ASN A 535 18.54 -4.16 -0.58
N ASP A 536 19.43 -4.51 -1.53
CA ASP A 536 20.70 -3.82 -1.68
C ASP A 536 20.49 -2.40 -2.17
N VAL A 537 21.22 -1.48 -1.53
CA VAL A 537 21.19 -0.06 -1.85
C VAL A 537 22.61 0.49 -1.88
N TYR A 538 22.86 1.46 -2.74
CA TYR A 538 24.14 2.17 -2.71
C TYR A 538 24.27 2.96 -1.40
N ASN A 539 25.39 2.83 -0.70
CA ASN A 539 25.66 3.63 0.49
C ASN A 539 26.28 5.01 0.14
N GLU A 540 26.56 5.84 1.15
CA GLU A 540 27.16 7.18 0.98
C GLU A 540 28.51 7.18 0.23
N ASN A 541 29.19 6.03 0.15
CA ASN A 541 30.44 5.84 -0.58
C ASN A 541 30.24 5.14 -1.95
N CYS A 542 29.01 5.07 -2.46
CA CYS A 542 28.65 4.34 -3.69
C CYS A 542 29.06 2.87 -3.68
N GLN A 543 28.98 2.22 -2.53
CA GLN A 543 29.14 0.78 -2.44
C GLN A 543 27.74 0.18 -2.37
N CYS A 544 27.42 -0.71 -3.31
CA CYS A 544 26.20 -1.50 -3.20
C CYS A 544 26.35 -2.46 -2.02
N ALA A 545 25.37 -2.47 -1.13
CA ALA A 545 25.33 -3.36 0.02
C ALA A 545 23.87 -3.58 0.46
N GLY A 546 23.53 -4.82 0.81
CA GLY A 546 22.21 -5.14 1.35
C GLY A 546 22.11 -5.40 2.85
N THR A 547 20.89 -5.71 3.26
CA THR A 547 20.56 -6.18 4.60
C THR A 547 20.88 -7.68 4.69
N PRO A 548 21.65 -8.13 5.69
CA PRO A 548 21.88 -9.54 5.96
C PRO A 548 20.60 -10.38 5.98
N THR A 549 20.54 -11.46 5.19
CA THR A 549 19.47 -12.47 5.26
C THR A 549 19.75 -13.47 6.39
N ALA A 550 18.88 -14.48 6.55
CA ALA A 550 19.12 -15.59 7.46
C ALA A 550 20.40 -16.40 7.12
N CYS A 551 20.84 -16.34 5.86
CA CYS A 551 22.02 -17.04 5.37
C CYS A 551 23.31 -16.21 5.49
N PHE A 552 23.23 -14.97 5.99
CA PHE A 552 24.39 -14.11 6.18
C PHE A 552 25.39 -14.72 7.17
N GLY A 553 26.59 -15.00 6.68
CA GLY A 553 27.65 -15.70 7.43
C GLY A 553 27.55 -17.23 7.43
N ILE A 554 26.51 -17.79 6.81
CA ILE A 554 26.34 -19.23 6.54
C ILE A 554 26.71 -19.55 5.09
N GLY A 555 26.19 -18.77 4.13
CA GLY A 555 26.32 -18.98 2.69
C GLY A 555 24.98 -19.36 2.05
N ASP A 556 24.82 -19.02 0.76
CA ASP A 556 23.73 -19.41 -0.15
C ASP A 556 24.28 -19.19 -1.56
N ALA A 557 25.05 -20.14 -2.09
CA ALA A 557 25.92 -19.86 -3.25
C ALA A 557 25.17 -19.82 -4.60
N ASP A 558 23.95 -20.33 -4.69
CA ASP A 558 23.12 -20.26 -5.89
C ASP A 558 21.89 -19.33 -5.78
N GLY A 559 21.61 -18.79 -4.59
CA GLY A 559 20.61 -17.75 -4.36
C GLY A 559 19.18 -18.27 -4.37
N ASP A 560 18.94 -19.54 -4.08
CA ASP A 560 17.59 -20.13 -4.03
C ASP A 560 16.85 -19.83 -2.70
N GLY A 561 17.56 -19.26 -1.72
CA GLY A 561 17.04 -18.88 -0.40
C GLY A 561 17.16 -19.95 0.67
N VAL A 562 17.82 -21.08 0.37
CA VAL A 562 18.19 -22.13 1.34
C VAL A 562 19.65 -21.93 1.74
N CYS A 563 19.91 -21.86 3.05
CA CYS A 563 21.29 -21.62 3.50
C CYS A 563 22.16 -22.86 3.28
N ALA A 564 23.45 -22.65 2.98
CA ALA A 564 24.46 -23.65 2.66
C ALA A 564 24.63 -24.78 3.69
N ASP A 565 24.20 -24.58 4.95
CA ASP A 565 24.23 -25.61 5.99
C ASP A 565 23.02 -26.55 5.97
N THR A 566 21.99 -26.18 5.22
CA THR A 566 20.74 -26.93 4.99
C THR A 566 20.52 -27.32 3.54
N ASP A 567 21.28 -26.72 2.62
CA ASP A 567 21.26 -27.03 1.20
C ASP A 567 22.20 -28.21 0.87
N CYS A 568 21.64 -29.24 0.24
CA CYS A 568 22.38 -30.41 -0.18
C CYS A 568 23.20 -30.21 -1.46
N ASP A 569 22.90 -29.20 -2.27
CA ASP A 569 23.74 -28.74 -3.37
C ASP A 569 23.63 -27.22 -3.54
N ASP A 570 24.33 -26.50 -2.67
CA ASP A 570 24.49 -25.02 -2.59
C ASP A 570 25.09 -24.38 -3.87
N ASN A 571 25.10 -25.06 -5.01
CA ASN A 571 25.52 -24.53 -6.30
C ASN A 571 24.51 -24.84 -7.44
N ASP A 572 23.38 -25.48 -7.15
CA ASP A 572 22.30 -25.74 -8.10
C ASP A 572 20.94 -25.32 -7.52
N PRO A 573 20.38 -24.17 -7.95
CA PRO A 573 19.17 -23.59 -7.36
C PRO A 573 17.89 -24.40 -7.65
N ASN A 574 18.02 -25.55 -8.32
CA ASN A 574 16.95 -26.52 -8.54
C ASN A 574 16.99 -27.68 -7.53
N ILE A 575 17.98 -27.72 -6.63
CA ILE A 575 18.26 -28.83 -5.71
C ILE A 575 18.15 -28.32 -4.25
N ALA A 576 17.01 -27.72 -3.90
CA ALA A 576 16.72 -27.21 -2.56
C ALA A 576 16.41 -28.29 -1.48
N TYR A 577 16.98 -29.49 -1.59
CA TYR A 577 16.57 -30.64 -0.76
C TYR A 577 17.00 -30.53 0.70
N GLN A 578 16.07 -30.79 1.61
CA GLN A 578 16.34 -30.95 3.04
C GLN A 578 16.35 -32.44 3.46
N PRO A 579 17.12 -32.83 4.49
CA PRO A 579 16.99 -34.15 5.09
C PRO A 579 15.54 -34.47 5.47
N GLY A 580 14.95 -35.48 4.82
CA GLY A 580 13.55 -35.87 4.94
C GLY A 580 12.68 -35.66 3.69
N ASP A 581 13.15 -34.87 2.72
CA ASP A 581 12.44 -34.66 1.45
C ASP A 581 12.40 -35.93 0.61
N ALA A 582 11.33 -36.11 -0.17
CA ALA A 582 11.21 -37.26 -1.06
C ALA A 582 12.25 -37.21 -2.18
N CYS A 583 12.86 -38.35 -2.47
CA CYS A 583 13.84 -38.49 -3.55
C CYS A 583 13.69 -39.86 -4.24
N ASP A 584 14.45 -40.12 -5.31
CA ASP A 584 14.52 -41.43 -5.99
C ASP A 584 15.98 -41.88 -6.04
N ASP A 585 16.31 -43.01 -5.41
CA ASP A 585 17.67 -43.56 -5.35
C ASP A 585 18.01 -44.42 -6.59
N GLY A 586 17.07 -44.52 -7.54
CA GLY A 586 17.18 -45.28 -8.76
C GLY A 586 17.09 -46.80 -8.56
N VAL A 587 16.72 -47.28 -7.37
CA VAL A 587 16.52 -48.71 -7.07
C VAL A 587 15.05 -49.08 -7.31
N PRO A 588 14.72 -49.82 -8.40
CA PRO A 588 13.33 -50.02 -8.82
C PRO A 588 12.48 -50.90 -7.89
N THR A 589 13.07 -51.44 -6.82
CA THR A 589 12.43 -52.40 -5.91
C THR A 589 12.02 -51.78 -4.57
N THR A 590 12.37 -50.52 -4.34
CA THR A 590 12.02 -49.75 -3.14
C THR A 590 11.08 -48.60 -3.54
N SER A 591 10.35 -48.08 -2.56
CA SER A 591 9.55 -46.85 -2.73
C SER A 591 9.46 -46.11 -1.40
N GLY A 592 9.43 -44.78 -1.46
CA GLY A 592 9.29 -43.90 -0.29
C GLY A 592 10.64 -43.46 0.29
N GLU A 593 11.63 -43.28 -0.58
CA GLU A 593 12.97 -42.81 -0.28
C GLU A 593 12.95 -41.33 0.13
N THR A 594 13.89 -40.97 1.02
CA THR A 594 14.06 -39.60 1.47
C THR A 594 15.53 -39.20 1.43
N ILE A 595 15.79 -37.90 1.26
CA ILE A 595 17.11 -37.30 1.41
C ILE A 595 17.60 -37.55 2.84
N GLN A 596 18.80 -38.08 2.98
CA GLN A 596 19.41 -38.41 4.26
C GLN A 596 20.21 -37.22 4.81
N VAL A 597 20.63 -37.29 6.07
CA VAL A 597 21.45 -36.25 6.73
C VAL A 597 22.79 -36.01 6.03
N ASP A 598 23.28 -36.99 5.26
CA ASP A 598 24.50 -36.86 4.44
C ASP A 598 24.21 -36.47 2.98
N CYS A 599 23.00 -35.95 2.70
CA CYS A 599 22.51 -35.56 1.37
C CYS A 599 22.48 -36.68 0.33
N SER A 600 22.62 -37.94 0.76
CA SER A 600 22.35 -39.08 -0.10
C SER A 600 20.84 -39.30 -0.22
N CYS A 601 20.37 -39.71 -1.40
CA CYS A 601 19.03 -40.26 -1.53
C CYS A 601 19.03 -41.74 -1.11
N GLY A 602 18.14 -42.13 -0.20
CA GLY A 602 18.04 -43.52 0.22
C GLY A 602 16.84 -43.78 1.14
N GLY A 603 16.74 -45.03 1.61
CA GLY A 603 15.61 -45.49 2.40
C GLY A 603 14.67 -46.35 1.57
N GLY A 604 13.35 -46.20 1.77
CA GLY A 604 12.34 -46.96 1.05
C GLY A 604 12.05 -48.36 1.62
N VAL A 605 10.83 -48.85 1.39
CA VAL A 605 10.38 -50.20 1.78
C VAL A 605 10.27 -51.12 0.57
N PRO A 606 10.64 -52.41 0.65
CA PRO A 606 10.54 -53.33 -0.49
C PRO A 606 9.09 -53.57 -0.93
N GLY A 607 8.79 -53.37 -2.22
CA GLY A 607 7.48 -53.63 -2.82
C GLY A 607 7.30 -55.07 -3.36
N PRO A 608 6.06 -55.56 -3.60
CA PRO A 608 5.82 -56.89 -4.17
C PRO A 608 6.22 -56.96 -5.66
N GLY A 609 7.07 -57.92 -6.02
CA GLY A 609 7.69 -58.02 -7.34
C GLY A 609 6.74 -58.37 -8.49
N ILE A 610 7.05 -57.86 -9.68
CA ILE A 610 6.35 -58.14 -10.96
C ILE A 610 7.18 -59.14 -11.79
N ALA A 611 6.51 -60.13 -12.39
CA ALA A 611 7.11 -61.02 -13.40
C ALA A 611 6.49 -60.77 -14.78
N CYS A 612 7.33 -60.55 -15.80
CA CYS A 612 6.91 -60.31 -17.18
C CYS A 612 7.26 -61.52 -18.08
N SER A 613 6.32 -61.95 -18.92
CA SER A 613 6.54 -63.01 -19.93
C SER A 613 5.86 -62.64 -21.25
N THR A 614 6.48 -63.02 -22.37
CA THR A 614 5.99 -62.78 -23.74
C THR A 614 5.49 -64.06 -24.39
N VAL A 615 4.45 -63.97 -25.23
CA VAL A 615 4.03 -65.06 -26.11
C VAL A 615 5.02 -65.13 -27.27
N ASN A 616 5.70 -66.27 -27.42
CA ASN A 616 6.89 -66.36 -28.26
C ASN A 616 6.63 -66.94 -29.66
N ASN A 617 5.45 -67.52 -29.92
CA ASN A 617 5.11 -68.09 -31.21
C ASN A 617 3.64 -67.85 -31.58
N SER A 618 3.35 -67.70 -32.87
CA SER A 618 1.98 -67.50 -33.36
C SER A 618 1.08 -68.71 -33.15
N SER A 619 1.66 -69.91 -33.01
CA SER A 619 0.96 -71.15 -32.67
C SER A 619 0.74 -71.35 -31.16
N ASP A 620 1.04 -70.35 -30.33
CA ASP A 620 0.71 -70.35 -28.90
C ASP A 620 -0.66 -69.67 -28.66
N ASP A 621 -1.55 -69.82 -29.63
CA ASP A 621 -2.97 -69.48 -29.54
C ASP A 621 -3.80 -70.69 -29.11
N ALA A 622 -5.01 -70.42 -28.64
CA ALA A 622 -6.01 -71.44 -28.31
C ALA A 622 -7.36 -70.97 -28.85
N GLU A 623 -7.96 -71.74 -29.74
CA GLU A 623 -9.23 -71.40 -30.37
C GLU A 623 -10.35 -72.29 -29.85
N GLU A 624 -11.32 -71.71 -29.15
CA GLU A 624 -12.52 -72.43 -28.72
C GLU A 624 -13.65 -72.24 -29.73
N LYS A 625 -14.14 -73.36 -30.27
CA LYS A 625 -15.37 -73.37 -31.08
C LYS A 625 -16.59 -73.22 -30.17
N PHE A 626 -17.71 -72.70 -30.68
CA PHE A 626 -18.96 -72.56 -29.91
C PHE A 626 -19.49 -73.88 -29.30
N SER A 627 -19.03 -75.03 -29.80
CA SER A 627 -19.31 -76.35 -29.22
C SER A 627 -18.53 -76.66 -27.92
N GLY A 628 -17.62 -75.78 -27.48
CA GLY A 628 -16.75 -75.95 -26.32
C GLY A 628 -15.46 -76.74 -26.59
N THR A 629 -15.18 -77.07 -27.86
CA THR A 629 -13.94 -77.78 -28.23
C THR A 629 -12.83 -76.77 -28.52
N VAL A 630 -11.71 -76.91 -27.82
CA VAL A 630 -10.52 -76.05 -27.97
C VAL A 630 -9.50 -76.71 -28.90
N ASP A 631 -9.07 -75.98 -29.92
CA ASP A 631 -7.96 -76.35 -30.81
C ASP A 631 -6.70 -75.54 -30.42
N LEU A 632 -5.55 -76.21 -30.39
CA LEU A 632 -4.27 -75.66 -29.91
C LEU A 632 -3.18 -75.73 -31.00
N GLY A 633 -3.57 -75.95 -32.24
CA GLY A 633 -2.65 -76.17 -33.37
C GLY A 633 -2.98 -75.32 -34.60
N SER A 634 -3.63 -74.17 -34.44
CA SER A 634 -3.77 -73.21 -35.54
C SER A 634 -2.42 -72.58 -35.87
N GLY A 635 -2.23 -72.16 -37.13
CA GLY A 635 -0.95 -71.61 -37.60
C GLY A 635 -0.86 -70.09 -37.56
N ASP A 636 -2.01 -69.45 -37.33
CA ASP A 636 -2.29 -68.04 -37.48
C ASP A 636 -3.27 -67.57 -36.38
N LEU A 637 -3.28 -66.26 -36.11
CA LEU A 637 -4.01 -65.64 -35.00
C LEU A 637 -5.18 -64.81 -35.56
N GLU A 638 -6.30 -65.45 -35.89
CA GLU A 638 -7.48 -64.77 -36.44
C GLU A 638 -8.35 -64.25 -35.32
N LEU A 639 -8.30 -62.95 -35.04
CA LEU A 639 -8.91 -62.31 -33.86
C LEU A 639 -10.43 -62.47 -33.64
N THR A 640 -11.21 -63.19 -34.47
CA THR A 640 -12.63 -63.51 -34.15
C THR A 640 -13.36 -64.43 -35.15
N TYR A 641 -12.85 -64.60 -36.38
CA TYR A 641 -13.55 -65.37 -37.42
C TYR A 641 -12.59 -65.96 -38.46
N ASP A 642 -12.54 -67.29 -38.55
CA ASP A 642 -11.86 -67.99 -39.64
C ASP A 642 -12.90 -68.37 -40.73
N PRO A 643 -12.69 -67.99 -42.01
CA PRO A 643 -13.59 -68.33 -43.10
C PRO A 643 -13.81 -69.84 -43.31
N ASN A 644 -12.91 -70.71 -42.85
CA ASN A 644 -13.04 -72.17 -42.92
C ASN A 644 -13.68 -72.79 -41.66
N ARG A 645 -13.69 -72.07 -40.52
CA ARG A 645 -14.08 -72.63 -39.20
C ARG A 645 -15.17 -71.86 -38.47
N GLY A 646 -15.55 -70.68 -38.93
CA GLY A 646 -16.60 -69.85 -38.37
C GLY A 646 -16.12 -68.92 -37.25
N ARG A 647 -17.05 -68.42 -36.40
CA ARG A 647 -16.71 -67.58 -35.24
C ARG A 647 -16.14 -68.42 -34.10
N GLN A 648 -15.05 -67.94 -33.50
CA GLN A 648 -14.36 -68.57 -32.36
C GLN A 648 -14.15 -67.57 -31.22
N VAL A 649 -13.93 -68.08 -30.01
CA VAL A 649 -13.38 -67.34 -28.87
C VAL A 649 -11.90 -67.67 -28.76
N ILE A 650 -11.04 -66.65 -28.63
CA ILE A 650 -9.59 -66.80 -28.77
C ILE A 650 -8.92 -66.55 -27.42
N GLY A 651 -8.01 -67.45 -27.06
CA GLY A 651 -7.11 -67.33 -25.93
C GLY A 651 -5.64 -67.27 -26.36
N MET A 652 -4.82 -66.59 -25.56
CA MET A 652 -3.36 -66.59 -25.70
C MET A 652 -2.76 -67.53 -24.65
N ARG A 653 -1.76 -68.33 -25.04
CA ARG A 653 -1.07 -69.25 -24.15
C ARG A 653 0.33 -68.73 -23.82
N PHE A 654 0.62 -68.65 -22.52
CA PHE A 654 1.98 -68.37 -22.03
C PHE A 654 2.60 -69.68 -21.55
N THR A 655 3.56 -70.21 -22.30
CA THR A 655 4.22 -71.47 -21.98
C THR A 655 5.43 -71.21 -21.07
N GLY A 656 5.62 -72.05 -20.03
CA GLY A 656 6.80 -71.99 -19.16
C GLY A 656 6.77 -70.99 -17.98
N LEU A 657 5.62 -70.37 -17.70
CA LEU A 657 5.44 -69.53 -16.51
C LEU A 657 5.21 -70.40 -15.26
N ASN A 658 6.16 -70.39 -14.33
CA ASN A 658 5.97 -70.91 -12.98
C ASN A 658 5.48 -69.77 -12.08
N ILE A 659 4.17 -69.72 -11.82
CA ILE A 659 3.58 -68.82 -10.83
C ILE A 659 3.50 -69.61 -9.51
N PRO A 660 4.02 -69.11 -8.37
CA PRO A 660 3.81 -69.72 -7.06
C PRO A 660 2.34 -69.84 -6.66
#